data_AF-A0A1J8PVS9-F1
#
_entry.id   AF-A0A1J8PVS9-F1
#
_cell.length_a   1.000
_cell.length_b   1.000
_cell.length_c   1.000
_cell.angle_alpha   90.00
_cell.angle_beta   90.00
_cell.angle_gamma   90.00
#
_symmetry.space_group_name_H-M   'P 1'
#
loop_
_entity.id
_entity.type
_entity.pdbx_description
1 polymer ?
#
loop_
_entity_poly.entity_id
_entity_poly.type
_entity_poly.pdbx_seq_one_letter_code
_entity_poly.pdbx_strand_id
1 'polypeptide(L)'
;MPVQSFAEDLVVASQQIRDIWQTTSDGKMLFTYSKPTINFVTPGTIGSADIVVNDSSVYQTVYGFGASLTTDGANSAGFSYIRVPLGASDFSTDTYSYAATSGDTSLDDFDINAAPSDVFTILQDILSINNMTRVHIVPWSPPGWMKSGGSMGGGSLNTQYISTMANYLLKSVQAFSSKGIPVYAVSVQNEPESSDPTYPSCSMPVTTEAQIGLALRTLMNNNAFSGVKMIGYEHNWVDAANYPVQLMQQAGSAFDGVSFHCYQGSVSAQAAFTSQYPDKEVYLTECSGTLGSDWWTDIKWYMDNLFIGSIGYGSSSGLMWNLALDGTGQPLLPGTDSCSGGCRGVVQINSNGSWSVNQEFYAMAQASKAILPRDIGGPWGQRIGVSVGGSLASGLAVGAYTTGRVLSSDWNRYSIVVLNSDDSASTTGNPQPVNATIEFRGMQASYTFPVGVTTLWWLLQVFAPLALLQAVASQQIWDIWQTTWDREMLFTYFQPTPDPINFVTPGPIRSADIVVDDSSLYQTVYGFGSSLTDSSVGLLSNLKARCAAQNSGSYWQLMDYLFNATDGANSAGFSYIRVPLGASDFSPYSEALMSAPQLTKGLMLCVLAYSYDDISGDTSLNDFNINVGPSSVFSVLQGILSINNMARVHVLPWSPPGWMKSSGSMDGGSLNTQYINTMANYLLKSVQAFSSEGIPIYAISIQNEPENSDTTYPSCDMPVTTEAQIGLALRTLLNNNGFSGVKMIGYEHNWVDAANYPVQLMQQAESAFDGVAFHFYQGSVDEQASFTSQYPNKEVYFTECSGTLGSDWWSDIKWYMDNLFIGSIGYGSSSGLMWNLALDGSGQPLLPGTDSCGGGGCRGVVQINSDGSWSVNQEFYSMAQASKAILPRDVGGPWGQRIGVSVGGSLDWALVVGAYKTGRVSSSDWNRYSIVAPNRDDSATTTWNPQPVEATIEFRGMQATYTFPVGVTTLWWYAPD
;
A
#
# COMPACT_ATOMS: atom_id res chain seq x y z
N MET A 1 -21.89 64.20 2.52
CA MET A 1 -20.50 64.21 3.05
C MET A 1 -20.55 64.45 4.55
N PRO A 2 -19.68 63.85 5.39
CA PRO A 2 -18.67 62.79 5.12
C PRO A 2 -19.04 61.45 5.82
N VAL A 3 -18.83 60.28 5.20
CA VAL A 3 -17.63 59.42 5.20
C VAL A 3 -17.04 59.17 6.59
N GLN A 4 -17.32 57.97 7.14
CA GLN A 4 -16.38 57.24 7.98
C GLN A 4 -16.44 55.76 7.58
N SER A 5 -15.31 55.29 7.06
CA SER A 5 -14.97 53.92 6.72
C SER A 5 -14.85 53.06 7.97
N PHE A 6 -15.39 51.84 7.95
CA PHE A 6 -14.74 50.67 8.52
C PHE A 6 -14.87 49.51 7.53
N ALA A 7 -13.79 49.31 6.80
CA ALA A 7 -13.47 48.04 6.19
C ALA A 7 -12.99 47.07 7.27
N GLU A 8 -13.12 45.77 6.98
CA GLU A 8 -12.35 44.65 7.53
C GLU A 8 -12.53 44.31 9.01
N ASP A 9 -13.17 43.17 9.26
CA ASP A 9 -12.83 42.19 10.32
C ASP A 9 -13.59 40.89 9.98
N LEU A 10 -13.05 40.06 9.07
CA LEU A 10 -12.14 38.92 9.31
C LEU A 10 -12.88 37.62 9.70
N VAL A 11 -13.03 36.78 8.67
CA VAL A 11 -13.27 35.33 8.76
C VAL A 11 -12.17 34.71 9.62
N VAL A 12 -12.50 34.25 10.83
CA VAL A 12 -11.54 33.48 11.65
C VAL A 12 -11.59 32.02 11.18
N ALA A 13 -10.64 31.67 10.32
CA ALA A 13 -10.32 30.29 10.00
C ALA A 13 -9.83 29.59 11.28
N SER A 14 -10.52 28.54 11.76
CA SER A 14 -10.00 27.72 12.86
C SER A 14 -8.86 26.84 12.32
N GLN A 15 -7.62 27.31 12.42
CA GLN A 15 -6.44 26.47 12.17
C GLN A 15 -6.18 25.63 13.42
N GLN A 16 -5.89 24.35 13.26
CA GLN A 16 -5.67 23.43 14.38
C GLN A 16 -4.46 22.54 14.09
N ILE A 17 -3.50 22.51 15.01
CA ILE A 17 -2.43 21.51 15.00
C ILE A 17 -3.08 20.16 15.29
N ARG A 18 -2.99 19.25 14.32
CA ARG A 18 -3.69 17.96 14.33
C ARG A 18 -2.81 16.84 14.85
N ASP A 19 -1.54 16.85 14.49
CA ASP A 19 -0.66 15.70 14.65
C ASP A 19 0.73 16.15 15.09
N ILE A 20 1.32 15.41 16.03
CA ILE A 20 2.64 15.66 16.57
C ILE A 20 3.44 14.35 16.68
N TRP A 21 4.70 14.37 16.25
CA TRP A 21 5.69 13.30 16.47
C TRP A 21 6.85 13.81 17.32
N GLN A 22 7.28 13.03 18.30
CA GLN A 22 8.30 13.44 19.26
C GLN A 22 9.43 12.43 19.42
N THR A 23 10.67 12.92 19.42
CA THR A 23 11.86 12.16 19.82
C THR A 23 12.60 12.96 20.88
N THR A 24 12.72 12.46 22.11
CA THR A 24 13.34 13.21 23.22
C THR A 24 14.82 12.87 23.39
N SER A 25 15.55 13.83 23.96
CA SER A 25 16.98 13.67 24.27
C SER A 25 17.28 12.53 25.24
N ASP A 26 16.33 12.20 26.13
CA ASP A 26 16.45 11.10 27.08
C ASP A 26 16.03 9.73 26.51
N GLY A 27 15.64 9.66 25.24
CA GLY A 27 15.23 8.43 24.56
C GLY A 27 13.92 7.82 25.07
N LYS A 28 13.14 8.54 25.90
CA LYS A 28 11.84 8.03 26.39
C LYS A 28 10.72 8.14 25.37
N MET A 29 10.76 9.16 24.52
CA MET A 29 9.91 9.26 23.34
C MET A 29 10.78 9.06 22.11
N LEU A 30 10.39 8.11 21.26
CA LEU A 30 11.15 7.65 20.10
C LEU A 30 10.21 7.65 18.91
N PHE A 31 10.17 8.78 18.20
CA PHE A 31 9.20 9.06 17.13
C PHE A 31 7.73 8.78 17.55
N THR A 32 7.41 9.15 18.78
CA THR A 32 6.09 8.91 19.40
C THR A 32 5.05 9.86 18.81
N TYR A 33 3.97 9.28 18.28
CA TYR A 33 2.85 10.01 17.72
C TYR A 33 1.82 10.43 18.79
N SER A 34 1.23 11.62 18.63
CA SER A 34 0.09 12.09 19.39
C SER A 34 -0.82 13.00 18.56
N LYS A 35 -2.10 13.07 18.94
CA LYS A 35 -3.14 13.85 18.24
C LYS A 35 -3.77 14.91 19.15
N PRO A 36 -3.07 16.03 19.42
CA PRO A 36 -3.57 17.03 20.35
C PRO A 36 -4.68 17.89 19.76
N THR A 37 -5.40 18.62 20.62
CA THR A 37 -6.36 19.66 20.20
C THR A 37 -5.76 21.03 20.52
N ILE A 38 -4.78 21.48 19.73
CA ILE A 38 -4.19 22.82 19.87
C ILE A 38 -4.71 23.71 18.75
N ASN A 39 -5.50 24.71 19.12
CA ASN A 39 -6.10 25.66 18.20
C ASN A 39 -5.20 26.88 18.06
N PHE A 40 -5.08 27.39 16.85
CA PHE A 40 -4.65 28.75 16.64
C PHE A 40 -5.78 29.71 17.01
N VAL A 41 -5.46 30.76 17.75
CA VAL A 41 -6.41 31.77 18.21
C VAL A 41 -5.97 33.15 17.72
N THR A 42 -6.94 34.07 17.58
CA THR A 42 -6.64 35.47 17.32
C THR A 42 -5.82 36.03 18.48
N PRO A 43 -4.69 36.71 18.21
CA PRO A 43 -3.87 37.32 19.25
C PRO A 43 -4.68 38.34 20.06
N GLY A 44 -4.30 38.56 21.33
CA GLY A 44 -4.57 39.85 21.98
C GLY A 44 -3.76 40.97 21.32
N THR A 45 -3.62 42.15 21.96
CA THR A 45 -2.70 43.22 21.51
C THR A 45 -1.38 42.60 21.01
N ILE A 46 -0.96 42.95 19.78
CA ILE A 46 0.18 42.36 19.05
C ILE A 46 1.33 42.00 20.01
N GLY A 47 1.48 40.71 20.31
CA GLY A 47 2.57 40.16 21.11
C GLY A 47 3.73 39.68 20.23
N SER A 48 4.91 39.51 20.82
CA SER A 48 6.08 38.91 20.15
C SER A 48 5.91 37.38 20.06
N ALA A 49 5.71 36.82 18.86
CA ALA A 49 5.76 35.38 18.64
C ALA A 49 7.21 34.86 18.61
N ASP A 50 7.41 33.61 19.01
CA ASP A 50 8.72 32.97 19.09
C ASP A 50 9.07 32.24 17.80
N ILE A 51 8.08 31.72 17.07
CA ILE A 51 8.23 31.08 15.75
C ILE A 51 7.19 31.70 14.81
N VAL A 52 7.62 32.35 13.73
CA VAL A 52 6.72 32.94 12.72
C VAL A 52 6.86 32.16 11.43
N VAL A 53 5.76 31.55 10.96
CA VAL A 53 5.69 30.79 9.70
C VAL A 53 5.09 31.68 8.62
N ASN A 54 5.78 31.80 7.49
CA ASN A 54 5.41 32.64 6.36
C ASN A 54 5.32 31.83 5.06
N ASP A 55 4.09 31.50 4.67
CA ASP A 55 3.81 30.76 3.44
C ASP A 55 3.77 31.62 2.16
N SER A 56 3.96 32.93 2.26
CA SER A 56 4.17 33.79 1.08
C SER A 56 5.59 33.69 0.52
N SER A 57 6.55 33.27 1.34
CA SER A 57 7.93 32.99 0.92
C SER A 57 8.08 31.49 0.67
N VAL A 58 7.96 31.07 -0.59
CA VAL A 58 8.14 29.68 -1.01
C VAL A 58 9.52 29.48 -1.62
N TYR A 59 10.18 28.39 -1.26
CA TYR A 59 11.52 28.03 -1.73
C TYR A 59 11.46 26.71 -2.53
N GLN A 60 12.48 25.86 -2.42
CA GLN A 60 12.58 24.61 -3.17
C GLN A 60 11.60 23.54 -2.69
N THR A 61 11.30 22.60 -3.59
CA THR A 61 10.59 21.36 -3.26
C THR A 61 11.54 20.40 -2.57
N VAL A 62 11.09 19.76 -1.49
CA VAL A 62 11.85 18.73 -0.77
C VAL A 62 11.35 17.37 -1.21
N TYR A 63 12.21 16.66 -1.91
CA TYR A 63 11.90 15.43 -2.61
C TYR A 63 11.96 14.18 -1.74
N GLY A 64 12.50 14.28 -0.53
CA GLY A 64 12.50 13.19 0.43
C GLY A 64 13.73 13.14 1.31
N PHE A 65 13.65 12.27 2.31
CA PHE A 65 14.78 11.79 3.09
C PHE A 65 14.84 10.26 2.97
N GLY A 66 16.02 9.65 3.15
CA GLY A 66 16.28 8.26 2.75
C GLY A 66 17.16 7.47 3.71
N ALA A 67 16.80 6.24 4.12
CA ALA A 67 16.50 5.10 3.25
C ALA A 67 15.24 4.28 3.64
N SER A 68 14.52 3.74 2.63
CA SER A 68 13.09 3.32 2.55
C SER A 68 12.28 2.78 3.75
N LEU A 69 11.01 3.22 3.84
CA LEU A 69 9.71 2.51 4.06
C LEU A 69 8.57 3.58 4.17
N THR A 70 7.37 3.39 3.55
CA THR A 70 6.20 4.31 3.70
C THR A 70 4.83 3.67 3.97
N THR A 71 4.03 4.45 4.72
CA THR A 71 2.66 4.98 4.46
C THR A 71 2.55 6.30 5.27
N ASP A 72 1.45 7.08 5.26
CA ASP A 72 1.23 8.22 6.19
C ASP A 72 0.62 7.80 7.55
N GLY A 73 0.78 6.52 7.93
CA GLY A 73 0.35 6.03 9.23
C GLY A 73 1.10 6.67 10.40
N ALA A 74 0.51 6.61 11.59
CA ALA A 74 1.10 7.11 12.83
C ALA A 74 2.51 6.54 13.12
N ASN A 75 2.82 5.33 12.61
CA ASN A 75 4.02 4.54 12.93
C ASN A 75 4.94 4.26 11.72
N SER A 76 4.89 5.06 10.65
CA SER A 76 5.72 4.87 9.44
C SER A 76 6.64 6.08 9.19
N ALA A 77 7.92 5.84 8.94
CA ALA A 77 8.91 6.92 8.83
C ALA A 77 8.78 7.78 7.56
N GLY A 78 8.32 7.21 6.44
CA GLY A 78 8.05 8.00 5.23
C GLY A 78 9.25 8.23 4.32
N PHE A 79 10.26 7.35 4.36
CA PHE A 79 11.47 7.56 3.56
C PHE A 79 11.17 7.40 2.06
N SER A 80 11.66 8.35 1.28
CA SER A 80 11.18 8.65 -0.09
C SER A 80 12.29 8.95 -1.10
N TYR A 81 13.54 8.81 -0.68
CA TYR A 81 14.71 8.97 -1.54
C TYR A 81 15.70 7.85 -1.21
N ILE A 82 16.35 7.26 -2.21
CA ILE A 82 17.41 6.26 -2.00
C ILE A 82 18.54 6.48 -2.99
N ARG A 83 19.78 6.33 -2.50
CA ARG A 83 20.99 6.38 -3.31
C ARG A 83 21.54 4.98 -3.51
N VAL A 84 21.97 4.68 -4.73
CA VAL A 84 22.42 3.33 -5.12
C VAL A 84 23.75 3.41 -5.87
N PRO A 85 24.79 2.69 -5.41
CA PRO A 85 26.05 2.57 -6.14
C PRO A 85 25.88 1.89 -7.50
N LEU A 86 26.59 2.38 -8.51
CA LEU A 86 26.82 1.67 -9.76
C LEU A 86 28.16 0.94 -9.69
N GLY A 87 28.12 -0.39 -9.53
CA GLY A 87 29.29 -1.20 -9.24
C GLY A 87 29.60 -1.27 -7.74
N ALA A 88 30.72 -1.88 -7.39
CA ALA A 88 31.14 -2.02 -5.99
C ALA A 88 31.43 -0.67 -5.33
N SER A 89 31.08 -0.57 -4.06
CA SER A 89 31.44 0.49 -3.11
C SER A 89 32.37 -0.04 -2.02
N ASP A 90 32.77 0.84 -1.11
CA ASP A 90 33.47 0.52 0.13
C ASP A 90 32.67 -0.38 1.11
N PHE A 91 31.36 -0.53 0.91
CA PHE A 91 30.46 -1.42 1.67
C PHE A 91 30.02 -2.67 0.89
N SER A 92 30.61 -2.92 -0.29
CA SER A 92 30.36 -4.16 -1.04
C SER A 92 31.17 -5.30 -0.45
N THR A 93 30.67 -6.54 -0.53
CA THR A 93 31.41 -7.72 -0.04
C THR A 93 32.61 -8.08 -0.93
N ASP A 94 32.56 -7.69 -2.20
CA ASP A 94 33.60 -7.91 -3.20
C ASP A 94 33.67 -6.74 -4.19
N THR A 95 34.79 -6.62 -4.91
CA THR A 95 34.96 -5.63 -5.99
C THR A 95 34.36 -6.14 -7.31
N TYR A 96 33.48 -5.36 -7.93
CA TYR A 96 32.85 -5.68 -9.22
C TYR A 96 32.47 -4.42 -10.00
N SER A 97 32.30 -4.57 -11.32
CA SER A 97 31.82 -3.52 -12.22
C SER A 97 30.90 -4.11 -13.28
N TYR A 98 29.94 -3.33 -13.77
CA TYR A 98 29.05 -3.76 -14.85
C TYR A 98 29.76 -3.89 -16.21
N ALA A 99 31.01 -3.40 -16.35
CA ALA A 99 31.79 -3.50 -17.59
C ALA A 99 33.22 -3.98 -17.31
N ALA A 100 33.34 -5.20 -16.77
CA ALA A 100 34.62 -5.74 -16.31
C ALA A 100 35.58 -6.15 -17.45
N THR A 101 35.09 -6.41 -18.66
CA THR A 101 35.93 -6.80 -19.80
C THR A 101 36.90 -5.68 -20.20
N SER A 102 38.20 -5.96 -20.11
CA SER A 102 39.25 -4.99 -20.45
C SER A 102 39.22 -4.60 -21.92
N GLY A 103 39.21 -3.29 -22.19
CA GLY A 103 39.24 -2.74 -23.56
C GLY A 103 37.89 -2.75 -24.28
N ASP A 104 36.81 -3.16 -23.62
CA ASP A 104 35.45 -3.15 -24.18
C ASP A 104 34.88 -1.72 -24.25
N THR A 105 35.38 -0.94 -25.21
CA THR A 105 34.94 0.44 -25.41
C THR A 105 33.54 0.59 -26.02
N SER A 106 32.99 -0.46 -26.63
CA SER A 106 31.60 -0.53 -27.10
C SER A 106 30.62 -0.93 -26.00
N LEU A 107 31.12 -1.44 -24.88
CA LEU A 107 30.34 -1.97 -23.75
C LEU A 107 29.48 -3.16 -24.16
N ASP A 108 29.93 -3.97 -25.11
CA ASP A 108 29.17 -5.13 -25.61
C ASP A 108 28.99 -6.20 -24.51
N ASP A 109 29.93 -6.28 -23.56
CA ASP A 109 29.91 -7.19 -22.42
C ASP A 109 29.33 -6.53 -21.15
N PHE A 110 28.60 -5.41 -21.30
CA PHE A 110 27.95 -4.76 -20.15
C PHE A 110 26.94 -5.70 -19.50
N ASP A 111 27.11 -5.98 -18.20
CA ASP A 111 26.23 -6.83 -17.42
C ASP A 111 25.86 -6.19 -16.07
N ILE A 112 24.60 -5.76 -15.97
CA ILE A 112 24.02 -5.23 -14.74
C ILE A 112 23.93 -6.28 -13.63
N ASN A 113 23.92 -7.58 -13.98
CA ASN A 113 23.85 -8.68 -13.01
C ASN A 113 25.21 -9.03 -12.40
N ALA A 114 26.26 -8.28 -12.75
CA ALA A 114 27.50 -8.31 -11.98
C ALA A 114 27.31 -7.75 -10.55
N ALA A 115 26.27 -6.93 -10.31
CA ALA A 115 25.84 -6.60 -8.95
C ALA A 115 25.15 -7.81 -8.29
N PRO A 116 25.29 -7.97 -6.95
CA PRO A 116 24.50 -8.92 -6.19
C PRO A 116 22.99 -8.75 -6.48
N SER A 117 22.29 -9.87 -6.71
CA SER A 117 20.86 -9.87 -7.04
C SER A 117 20.01 -9.09 -6.03
N ASP A 118 20.39 -9.17 -4.75
CA ASP A 118 19.67 -8.60 -3.63
C ASP A 118 19.56 -7.08 -3.71
N VAL A 119 20.49 -6.39 -4.39
CA VAL A 119 20.38 -4.94 -4.64
C VAL A 119 19.09 -4.64 -5.41
N PHE A 120 18.80 -5.39 -6.47
CA PHE A 120 17.62 -5.15 -7.29
C PHE A 120 16.34 -5.68 -6.63
N THR A 121 16.41 -6.84 -5.97
CA THR A 121 15.29 -7.39 -5.21
C THR A 121 14.84 -6.41 -4.12
N ILE A 122 15.77 -5.92 -3.30
CA ILE A 122 15.45 -4.97 -2.22
C ILE A 122 14.96 -3.64 -2.79
N LEU A 123 15.52 -3.14 -3.90
CA LEU A 123 14.98 -1.93 -4.54
C LEU A 123 13.56 -2.11 -5.06
N GLN A 124 13.23 -3.28 -5.61
CA GLN A 124 11.87 -3.61 -6.01
C GLN A 124 10.93 -3.74 -4.82
N ASP A 125 11.37 -4.35 -3.70
CA ASP A 125 10.61 -4.41 -2.45
C ASP A 125 10.32 -2.99 -1.94
N ILE A 126 11.33 -2.14 -1.92
CA ILE A 126 11.22 -0.73 -1.54
C ILE A 126 10.18 -0.01 -2.41
N LEU A 127 10.22 -0.20 -3.73
CA LEU A 127 9.29 0.44 -4.65
C LEU A 127 7.89 -0.18 -4.62
N SER A 128 7.77 -1.44 -4.21
CA SER A 128 6.46 -2.08 -3.99
C SER A 128 5.74 -1.49 -2.78
N ILE A 129 6.50 -1.07 -1.77
CA ILE A 129 5.99 -0.42 -0.56
C ILE A 129 5.79 1.08 -0.79
N ASN A 130 6.77 1.75 -1.40
CA ASN A 130 6.73 3.16 -1.73
C ASN A 130 7.16 3.41 -3.18
N ASN A 131 6.19 3.34 -4.09
CA ASN A 131 6.42 3.59 -5.52
C ASN A 131 6.79 5.05 -5.84
N MET A 132 6.67 5.97 -4.88
CA MET A 132 7.11 7.36 -5.01
C MET A 132 8.58 7.57 -4.63
N THR A 133 9.28 6.50 -4.20
CA THR A 133 10.70 6.59 -3.84
C THR A 133 11.55 7.00 -5.04
N ARG A 134 12.34 8.05 -4.87
CA ARG A 134 13.30 8.49 -5.89
C ARG A 134 14.59 7.68 -5.79
N VAL A 135 14.95 7.01 -6.89
CA VAL A 135 16.21 6.27 -7.00
C VAL A 135 17.27 7.15 -7.65
N HIS A 136 18.34 7.42 -6.91
CA HIS A 136 19.49 8.20 -7.37
C HIS A 136 20.70 7.28 -7.49
N ILE A 137 21.21 7.11 -8.71
CA ILE A 137 22.35 6.22 -8.97
C ILE A 137 23.66 6.99 -9.15
N VAL A 138 24.77 6.43 -8.69
CA VAL A 138 26.10 7.05 -8.83
C VAL A 138 27.20 5.97 -8.83
N PRO A 139 28.21 6.05 -9.71
CA PRO A 139 29.33 5.12 -9.65
C PRO A 139 30.32 5.52 -8.55
N TRP A 140 30.76 4.54 -7.76
CA TRP A 140 31.92 4.72 -6.87
C TRP A 140 33.23 4.81 -7.66
N SER A 141 33.32 4.09 -8.78
CA SER A 141 34.46 4.15 -9.69
C SER A 141 34.06 3.73 -11.11
N PRO A 142 34.71 4.26 -12.16
CA PRO A 142 34.70 3.63 -13.48
C PRO A 142 35.34 2.23 -13.43
N PRO A 143 35.08 1.37 -14.44
CA PRO A 143 35.80 0.11 -14.58
C PRO A 143 37.33 0.32 -14.55
N GLY A 144 38.06 -0.59 -13.89
CA GLY A 144 39.50 -0.41 -13.62
C GLY A 144 40.35 -0.17 -14.87
N TRP A 145 40.02 -0.85 -15.98
CA TRP A 145 40.73 -0.70 -17.26
C TRP A 145 40.55 0.69 -17.92
N MET A 146 39.57 1.49 -17.47
CA MET A 146 39.42 2.87 -17.92
C MET A 146 40.34 3.84 -17.17
N LYS A 147 41.06 3.39 -16.14
CA LYS A 147 41.77 4.26 -15.20
C LYS A 147 43.28 4.16 -15.32
N SER A 148 44.00 5.18 -14.87
CA SER A 148 45.46 5.31 -14.97
C SER A 148 46.24 4.22 -14.21
N GLY A 149 45.61 3.53 -13.26
CA GLY A 149 46.19 2.40 -12.50
C GLY A 149 45.66 1.02 -12.88
N GLY A 150 44.72 0.89 -13.82
CA GLY A 150 44.13 -0.40 -14.20
C GLY A 150 43.27 -1.07 -13.13
N SER A 151 42.99 -0.39 -12.01
CA SER A 151 42.27 -0.90 -10.84
C SER A 151 41.04 -0.05 -10.53
N MET A 152 40.01 -0.66 -9.94
CA MET A 152 38.86 0.08 -9.40
C MET A 152 39.22 0.91 -8.16
N GLY A 153 40.23 0.51 -7.39
CA GLY A 153 40.76 1.33 -6.29
C GLY A 153 41.72 2.40 -6.79
N GLY A 154 41.47 3.66 -6.42
CA GLY A 154 42.34 4.82 -6.65
C GLY A 154 42.61 5.19 -8.12
N GLY A 155 43.44 6.19 -8.34
CA GLY A 155 43.79 6.68 -9.67
C GLY A 155 42.75 7.62 -10.28
N SER A 156 42.90 7.87 -11.58
CA SER A 156 42.08 8.84 -12.34
C SER A 156 41.58 8.24 -13.64
N LEU A 157 40.43 8.75 -14.13
CA LEU A 157 39.90 8.35 -15.43
C LEU A 157 40.85 8.76 -16.56
N ASN A 158 41.21 7.83 -17.45
CA ASN A 158 41.96 8.18 -18.65
C ASN A 158 41.02 8.88 -19.64
N THR A 159 41.40 10.08 -20.09
CA THR A 159 40.54 10.97 -20.91
C THR A 159 40.11 10.36 -22.24
N GLN A 160 40.82 9.37 -22.77
CA GLN A 160 40.41 8.62 -23.97
C GLN A 160 39.08 7.87 -23.80
N TYR A 161 38.63 7.62 -22.56
CA TYR A 161 37.41 6.87 -22.26
C TYR A 161 36.23 7.76 -21.85
N ILE A 162 36.30 9.08 -22.03
CA ILE A 162 35.20 10.00 -21.67
C ILE A 162 33.87 9.60 -22.33
N SER A 163 33.88 9.33 -23.63
CA SER A 163 32.68 8.89 -24.36
C SER A 163 32.18 7.52 -23.90
N THR A 164 33.09 6.60 -23.55
CA THR A 164 32.72 5.28 -23.03
C THR A 164 32.09 5.39 -21.64
N MET A 165 32.63 6.24 -20.76
CA MET A 165 32.05 6.50 -19.43
C MET A 165 30.64 7.10 -19.53
N ALA A 166 30.41 8.03 -20.46
CA ALA A 166 29.06 8.55 -20.70
C ALA A 166 28.09 7.45 -21.18
N ASN A 167 28.52 6.53 -22.06
CA ASN A 167 27.69 5.40 -22.48
C ASN A 167 27.46 4.39 -21.34
N TYR A 168 28.44 4.17 -20.46
CA TYR A 168 28.30 3.31 -19.29
C TYR A 168 27.19 3.79 -18.35
N LEU A 169 27.13 5.10 -18.11
CA LEU A 169 26.07 5.71 -17.31
C LEU A 169 24.69 5.61 -17.99
N LEU A 170 24.60 5.85 -19.30
CA LEU A 170 23.34 5.63 -20.05
C LEU A 170 22.89 4.17 -19.98
N LYS A 171 23.79 3.20 -20.24
CA LYS A 171 23.48 1.76 -20.16
C LYS A 171 23.02 1.36 -18.77
N SER A 172 23.60 1.97 -17.72
CA SER A 172 23.17 1.76 -16.34
C SER A 172 21.74 2.24 -16.12
N VAL A 173 21.38 3.46 -16.57
CA VAL A 173 19.99 3.96 -16.50
C VAL A 173 19.03 3.03 -17.24
N GLN A 174 19.39 2.62 -18.46
CA GLN A 174 18.60 1.69 -19.27
C GLN A 174 18.40 0.34 -18.57
N ALA A 175 19.45 -0.19 -17.93
CA ALA A 175 19.41 -1.48 -17.25
C ALA A 175 18.60 -1.44 -15.94
N PHE A 176 18.63 -0.33 -15.19
CA PHE A 176 17.71 -0.13 -14.07
C PHE A 176 16.26 -0.09 -14.55
N SER A 177 15.99 0.65 -15.64
CA SER A 177 14.66 0.73 -16.24
C SER A 177 14.17 -0.64 -16.74
N SER A 178 15.02 -1.48 -17.32
CA SER A 178 14.64 -2.83 -17.77
C SER A 178 14.34 -3.79 -16.61
N LYS A 179 14.85 -3.51 -15.41
CA LYS A 179 14.49 -4.19 -14.15
C LYS A 179 13.26 -3.57 -13.47
N GLY A 180 12.55 -2.65 -14.11
CA GLY A 180 11.36 -2.00 -13.55
C GLY A 180 11.67 -0.97 -12.46
N ILE A 181 12.91 -0.49 -12.37
CA ILE A 181 13.36 0.47 -11.35
C ILE A 181 13.57 1.83 -12.04
N PRO A 182 12.63 2.79 -11.88
CA PRO A 182 12.76 4.10 -12.50
C PRO A 182 13.88 4.91 -11.82
N VAL A 183 14.84 5.37 -12.62
CA VAL A 183 15.92 6.24 -12.14
C VAL A 183 15.43 7.69 -12.10
N TYR A 184 15.45 8.30 -10.94
CA TYR A 184 15.14 9.71 -10.75
C TYR A 184 16.33 10.60 -11.12
N ALA A 185 17.52 10.24 -10.62
CA ALA A 185 18.74 11.02 -10.81
C ALA A 185 19.96 10.12 -11.05
N VAL A 186 20.93 10.62 -11.82
CA VAL A 186 22.24 10.00 -12.03
C VAL A 186 23.35 11.02 -11.81
N SER A 187 24.38 10.62 -11.05
CA SER A 187 25.61 11.40 -10.89
C SER A 187 26.76 10.81 -11.69
N VAL A 188 27.72 11.66 -12.06
CA VAL A 188 28.84 11.25 -12.93
C VAL A 188 29.88 10.41 -12.18
N GLN A 189 30.23 10.81 -10.96
CA GLN A 189 31.27 10.18 -10.17
C GLN A 189 31.07 10.51 -8.68
N ASN A 190 31.11 9.51 -7.81
CA ASN A 190 31.21 9.72 -6.37
C ASN A 190 32.57 10.34 -6.00
N GLU A 191 32.57 11.41 -5.21
CA GLU A 191 33.77 12.07 -4.69
C GLU A 191 34.88 12.27 -5.73
N PRO A 192 34.65 13.08 -6.78
CA PRO A 192 35.59 13.22 -7.90
C PRO A 192 36.96 13.81 -7.52
N GLU A 193 37.16 14.24 -6.27
CA GLU A 193 38.45 14.72 -5.77
C GLU A 193 39.22 13.63 -4.98
N SER A 194 38.62 12.46 -4.78
CA SER A 194 39.19 11.32 -4.06
C SER A 194 39.90 10.31 -4.98
N SER A 195 40.93 9.65 -4.47
CA SER A 195 41.73 8.63 -5.18
C SER A 195 42.26 7.57 -4.21
N ASP A 196 41.42 7.12 -3.28
CA ASP A 196 41.80 6.09 -2.30
C ASP A 196 42.02 4.71 -2.95
N PRO A 197 43.19 4.07 -2.77
CA PRO A 197 43.46 2.77 -3.38
C PRO A 197 42.79 1.58 -2.69
N THR A 198 42.22 1.75 -1.49
CA THR A 198 41.70 0.65 -0.65
C THR A 198 40.25 0.28 -0.96
N TYR A 199 39.49 1.17 -1.62
CA TYR A 199 38.13 0.93 -2.09
C TYR A 199 37.88 1.58 -3.46
N PRO A 200 36.79 1.20 -4.16
CA PRO A 200 36.43 1.80 -5.45
C PRO A 200 36.32 3.32 -5.37
N SER A 201 37.23 4.02 -6.04
CA SER A 201 37.30 5.49 -6.05
C SER A 201 37.88 5.97 -7.38
N CYS A 202 37.66 7.23 -7.76
CA CYS A 202 38.25 7.77 -8.98
C CYS A 202 38.34 9.30 -8.93
N SER A 203 39.55 9.82 -9.06
CA SER A 203 39.74 11.25 -9.21
C SER A 203 39.41 11.70 -10.63
N MET A 204 38.66 12.79 -10.74
CA MET A 204 38.17 13.39 -11.96
C MET A 204 38.25 14.92 -11.86
N PRO A 205 39.11 15.57 -12.66
CA PRO A 205 39.13 17.04 -12.75
C PRO A 205 37.81 17.60 -13.30
N VAL A 206 37.48 18.84 -12.93
CA VAL A 206 36.25 19.54 -13.38
C VAL A 206 36.01 19.43 -14.88
N THR A 207 37.06 19.60 -15.69
CA THR A 207 36.96 19.53 -17.16
C THR A 207 36.56 18.14 -17.66
N THR A 208 37.03 17.08 -17.00
CA THR A 208 36.67 15.71 -17.36
C THR A 208 35.21 15.43 -17.00
N GLU A 209 34.77 15.83 -15.80
CA GLU A 209 33.36 15.67 -15.39
C GLU A 209 32.43 16.48 -16.29
N ALA A 210 32.81 17.72 -16.63
CA ALA A 210 32.08 18.58 -17.57
C ALA A 210 31.89 17.92 -18.95
N GLN A 211 32.96 17.31 -19.49
CA GLN A 211 32.92 16.64 -20.80
C GLN A 211 32.05 15.38 -20.77
N ILE A 212 32.10 14.59 -19.70
CA ILE A 212 31.23 13.42 -19.52
C ILE A 212 29.77 13.88 -19.37
N GLY A 213 29.50 14.90 -18.56
CA GLY A 213 28.17 15.45 -18.36
C GLY A 213 27.51 15.91 -19.67
N LEU A 214 28.24 16.67 -20.50
CA LEU A 214 27.75 17.12 -21.81
C LEU A 214 27.46 15.95 -22.76
N ALA A 215 28.36 14.96 -22.80
CA ALA A 215 28.18 13.76 -23.61
C ALA A 215 26.97 12.94 -23.12
N LEU A 216 26.87 12.69 -21.82
CA LEU A 216 25.78 11.93 -21.21
C LEU A 216 24.44 12.65 -21.38
N ARG A 217 24.36 13.97 -21.18
CA ARG A 217 23.12 14.73 -21.41
C ARG A 217 22.62 14.56 -22.85
N THR A 218 23.54 14.64 -23.82
CA THR A 218 23.21 14.43 -25.23
C THR A 218 22.68 13.01 -25.46
N LEU A 219 23.34 12.00 -24.89
CA LEU A 219 22.92 10.61 -24.96
C LEU A 219 21.53 10.38 -24.34
N MET A 220 21.28 10.91 -23.15
CA MET A 220 20.02 10.78 -22.43
C MET A 220 18.86 11.42 -23.21
N ASN A 221 19.07 12.62 -23.76
CA ASN A 221 18.07 13.31 -24.59
C ASN A 221 17.72 12.50 -25.85
N ASN A 222 18.71 11.84 -26.46
CA ASN A 222 18.51 11.05 -27.67
C ASN A 222 17.91 9.66 -27.41
N ASN A 223 17.85 9.21 -26.14
CA ASN A 223 17.40 7.87 -25.77
C ASN A 223 16.17 7.88 -24.85
N ALA A 224 15.35 8.95 -24.90
CA ALA A 224 14.11 9.10 -24.13
C ALA A 224 14.27 9.16 -22.59
N PHE A 225 15.46 9.52 -22.11
CA PHE A 225 15.73 9.73 -20.68
C PHE A 225 15.98 11.20 -20.32
N SER A 226 15.45 12.14 -21.11
CA SER A 226 15.59 13.59 -20.85
C SER A 226 15.00 14.04 -19.51
N GLY A 227 14.09 13.25 -18.92
CA GLY A 227 13.48 13.51 -17.61
C GLY A 227 14.32 13.05 -16.41
N VAL A 228 15.37 12.24 -16.62
CA VAL A 228 16.27 11.85 -15.53
C VAL A 228 17.19 13.03 -15.19
N LYS A 229 17.29 13.32 -13.90
CA LYS A 229 18.10 14.43 -13.39
C LYS A 229 19.59 14.09 -13.49
N MET A 230 20.38 15.03 -14.00
CA MET A 230 21.84 14.91 -14.05
C MET A 230 22.45 15.73 -12.93
N ILE A 231 23.11 15.06 -12.00
CA ILE A 231 23.73 15.70 -10.84
C ILE A 231 25.25 15.66 -11.02
N GLY A 232 25.89 16.82 -10.93
CA GLY A 232 27.34 16.95 -10.98
C GLY A 232 27.89 17.29 -9.61
N TYR A 233 29.18 17.06 -9.35
CA TYR A 233 29.79 17.22 -8.03
C TYR A 233 29.06 16.46 -6.92
N GLU A 234 29.60 15.31 -6.50
CA GLU A 234 29.13 14.50 -5.37
C GLU A 234 30.20 14.47 -4.27
N HIS A 235 30.39 15.57 -3.53
CA HIS A 235 31.43 15.63 -2.51
C HIS A 235 31.19 16.66 -1.40
N ASN A 236 32.18 16.86 -0.52
CA ASN A 236 32.03 17.56 0.75
C ASN A 236 31.69 19.06 0.63
N TRP A 237 31.10 19.64 1.69
CA TRP A 237 30.77 21.06 1.73
C TRP A 237 31.97 22.01 1.66
N VAL A 238 33.17 21.56 2.06
CA VAL A 238 34.38 22.39 2.10
C VAL A 238 34.71 23.05 0.75
N ASP A 239 34.34 22.40 -0.36
CA ASP A 239 34.59 22.87 -1.73
C ASP A 239 33.34 23.43 -2.42
N ALA A 240 32.25 23.71 -1.69
CA ALA A 240 31.00 24.20 -2.26
C ALA A 240 31.12 25.50 -3.08
N ALA A 241 32.12 26.33 -2.82
CA ALA A 241 32.40 27.56 -3.58
C ALA A 241 33.39 27.37 -4.76
N ASN A 242 33.94 26.17 -4.93
CA ASN A 242 35.04 25.87 -5.84
C ASN A 242 34.60 24.93 -6.98
N TYR A 243 34.77 23.61 -6.80
CA TYR A 243 34.53 22.61 -7.85
C TYR A 243 33.14 22.72 -8.50
N PRO A 244 32.01 22.68 -7.76
CA PRO A 244 30.69 22.74 -8.38
C PRO A 244 30.45 24.06 -9.12
N VAL A 245 31.01 25.18 -8.64
CA VAL A 245 30.91 26.48 -9.32
C VAL A 245 31.66 26.45 -10.67
N GLN A 246 32.87 25.89 -10.70
CA GLN A 246 33.64 25.75 -11.93
C GLN A 246 32.98 24.76 -12.91
N LEU A 247 32.37 23.69 -12.40
CA LEU A 247 31.63 22.72 -13.20
C LEU A 247 30.44 23.38 -13.90
N MET A 248 29.65 24.18 -13.17
CA MET A 248 28.53 24.92 -13.76
C MET A 248 28.99 25.97 -14.79
N GLN A 249 30.16 26.59 -14.61
CA GLN A 249 30.72 27.51 -15.61
C GLN A 249 31.11 26.79 -16.91
N GLN A 250 31.62 25.56 -16.84
CA GLN A 250 32.06 24.80 -18.02
C GLN A 250 30.92 24.05 -18.71
N ALA A 251 29.96 23.50 -17.95
CA ALA A 251 28.95 22.58 -18.46
C ALA A 251 27.58 22.72 -17.76
N GLY A 252 27.22 23.89 -17.25
CA GLY A 252 25.97 24.09 -16.48
C GLY A 252 24.68 23.75 -17.24
N SER A 253 24.69 23.65 -18.57
CA SER A 253 23.54 23.17 -19.35
C SER A 253 23.35 21.64 -19.30
N ALA A 254 24.38 20.88 -18.93
CA ALA A 254 24.31 19.43 -18.80
C ALA A 254 23.63 18.99 -17.49
N PHE A 255 23.85 19.74 -16.41
CA PHE A 255 23.47 19.36 -15.05
C PHE A 255 22.23 20.10 -14.56
N ASP A 256 21.33 19.40 -13.88
CA ASP A 256 20.15 19.97 -13.21
C ASP A 256 20.50 20.51 -11.82
N GLY A 257 21.56 19.99 -11.20
CA GLY A 257 21.96 20.34 -9.85
C GLY A 257 23.31 19.78 -9.44
N VAL A 258 23.63 19.95 -8.15
CA VAL A 258 24.80 19.38 -7.49
C VAL A 258 24.44 18.68 -6.20
N SER A 259 25.35 17.88 -5.66
CA SER A 259 25.15 17.24 -4.36
C SER A 259 26.33 17.43 -3.41
N PHE A 260 26.02 17.28 -2.12
CA PHE A 260 26.99 17.47 -1.05
C PHE A 260 27.04 16.29 -0.08
N HIS A 261 28.21 16.11 0.53
CA HIS A 261 28.47 15.17 1.63
C HIS A 261 28.82 15.93 2.92
N CYS A 262 28.64 15.28 4.07
CA CYS A 262 28.76 15.91 5.38
C CYS A 262 30.14 15.80 6.05
N TYR A 263 31.13 15.15 5.43
CA TYR A 263 32.36 14.74 6.12
C TYR A 263 33.36 15.88 6.33
N GLN A 264 33.34 16.90 5.48
CA GLN A 264 34.23 18.07 5.59
C GLN A 264 33.51 19.38 5.26
N GLY A 265 33.87 20.44 5.98
CA GLY A 265 33.26 21.76 5.85
C GLY A 265 32.02 21.94 6.72
N SER A 266 31.23 22.97 6.42
CA SER A 266 30.00 23.30 7.17
C SER A 266 28.82 23.43 6.22
N VAL A 267 27.62 23.03 6.67
CA VAL A 267 26.39 23.09 5.89
C VAL A 267 26.12 24.45 5.24
N SER A 268 26.46 25.55 5.91
CA SER A 268 26.26 26.91 5.39
C SER A 268 27.09 27.21 4.13
N ALA A 269 28.13 26.43 3.83
CA ALA A 269 28.98 26.63 2.66
C ALA A 269 28.22 26.42 1.35
N GLN A 270 27.20 25.56 1.32
CA GLN A 270 26.38 25.34 0.12
C GLN A 270 25.62 26.62 -0.31
N ALA A 271 25.45 27.60 0.60
CA ALA A 271 24.88 28.92 0.29
C ALA A 271 25.67 29.67 -0.78
N ALA A 272 26.98 29.46 -0.86
CA ALA A 272 27.81 30.06 -1.91
C ALA A 272 27.38 29.59 -3.30
N PHE A 273 27.06 28.30 -3.44
CA PHE A 273 26.57 27.73 -4.69
C PHE A 273 25.13 28.18 -4.99
N THR A 274 24.21 28.05 -4.03
CA THR A 274 22.78 28.39 -4.26
C THR A 274 22.55 29.87 -4.51
N SER A 275 23.38 30.75 -3.94
CA SER A 275 23.33 32.20 -4.23
C SER A 275 23.76 32.53 -5.65
N GLN A 276 24.70 31.77 -6.22
CA GLN A 276 25.21 31.99 -7.57
C GLN A 276 24.36 31.31 -8.64
N TYR A 277 23.79 30.15 -8.32
CA TYR A 277 22.97 29.33 -9.23
C TYR A 277 21.62 28.99 -8.59
N PRO A 278 20.74 29.99 -8.37
CA PRO A 278 19.46 29.77 -7.69
C PRO A 278 18.48 28.86 -8.43
N ASP A 279 18.66 28.69 -9.75
CA ASP A 279 17.83 27.82 -10.59
C ASP A 279 18.31 26.36 -10.61
N LYS A 280 19.42 26.04 -9.93
CA LYS A 280 19.98 24.68 -9.86
C LYS A 280 19.55 23.99 -8.58
N GLU A 281 19.23 22.71 -8.70
CA GLU A 281 18.88 21.89 -7.54
C GLU A 281 20.14 21.57 -6.71
N VAL A 282 19.96 21.44 -5.40
CA VAL A 282 21.00 20.98 -4.48
C VAL A 282 20.47 19.75 -3.74
N TYR A 283 21.34 18.77 -3.54
CA TYR A 283 21.03 17.54 -2.81
C TYR A 283 22.07 17.29 -1.71
N LEU A 284 21.65 16.73 -0.59
CA LEU A 284 22.55 16.12 0.40
C LEU A 284 22.39 14.61 0.24
N THR A 285 23.42 13.95 -0.27
CA THR A 285 23.35 12.55 -0.75
C THR A 285 24.11 11.58 0.13
N GLU A 286 24.98 12.08 1.02
CA GLU A 286 25.80 11.20 1.86
C GLU A 286 26.16 11.81 3.22
N CYS A 287 25.98 11.01 4.25
CA CYS A 287 26.54 11.19 5.58
C CYS A 287 26.53 9.86 6.34
N SER A 288 27.53 9.57 7.16
CA SER A 288 27.59 8.29 7.88
C SER A 288 27.33 8.43 9.38
N GLY A 289 26.65 7.44 9.94
CA GLY A 289 26.61 7.22 11.39
C GLY A 289 27.94 6.70 11.91
N THR A 290 28.28 6.98 13.17
CA THR A 290 29.53 6.51 13.79
C THR A 290 29.25 5.53 14.92
N LEU A 291 29.86 4.34 14.93
CA LEU A 291 29.67 3.40 16.03
C LEU A 291 30.13 3.97 17.37
N GLY A 292 29.33 3.75 18.41
CA GLY A 292 29.65 4.19 19.78
C GLY A 292 29.51 5.68 20.05
N SER A 293 29.02 6.48 19.09
CA SER A 293 28.69 7.89 19.31
C SER A 293 27.49 8.08 20.24
N ASP A 294 27.42 9.25 20.88
CA ASP A 294 26.35 9.60 21.81
C ASP A 294 25.02 9.88 21.07
N TRP A 295 23.95 9.27 21.56
CA TRP A 295 22.59 9.36 21.01
C TRP A 295 22.13 10.80 20.74
N TRP A 296 22.22 11.67 21.75
CA TRP A 296 21.63 13.00 21.67
C TRP A 296 22.52 13.98 20.92
N THR A 297 23.84 13.84 21.07
CA THR A 297 24.82 14.63 20.32
C THR A 297 24.64 14.44 18.82
N ASP A 298 24.46 13.20 18.38
CA ASP A 298 24.24 12.89 16.97
C ASP A 298 22.90 13.42 16.44
N ILE A 299 21.79 13.22 17.17
CA ILE A 299 20.48 13.73 16.73
C ILE A 299 20.50 15.25 16.58
N LYS A 300 21.05 15.99 17.55
CA LYS A 300 21.20 17.45 17.44
C LYS A 300 21.96 17.82 16.17
N TRP A 301 23.11 17.18 15.96
CA TRP A 301 23.95 17.47 14.82
C TRP A 301 23.26 17.13 13.48
N TYR A 302 22.57 15.99 13.39
CA TYR A 302 21.83 15.60 12.19
C TYR A 302 20.70 16.57 11.87
N MET A 303 19.95 17.02 12.87
CA MET A 303 18.88 18.00 12.65
C MET A 303 19.46 19.35 12.23
N ASP A 304 20.44 19.87 12.97
CA ASP A 304 21.05 21.19 12.72
C ASP A 304 21.74 21.28 11.36
N ASN A 305 22.37 20.19 10.90
CA ASN A 305 23.21 20.22 9.70
C ASN A 305 22.56 19.51 8.51
N LEU A 306 21.91 18.37 8.70
CA LEU A 306 21.39 17.58 7.58
C LEU A 306 19.93 17.90 7.31
N PHE A 307 19.05 17.66 8.28
CA PHE A 307 17.61 17.56 8.00
C PHE A 307 16.83 18.88 8.11
N ILE A 308 17.30 19.82 8.94
CA ILE A 308 16.85 21.24 8.92
C ILE A 308 17.90 22.10 8.22
N GLY A 309 19.18 21.93 8.56
CA GLY A 309 20.29 22.73 8.06
C GLY A 309 20.41 22.76 6.54
N SER A 310 20.69 21.61 5.93
CA SER A 310 20.96 21.55 4.48
C SER A 310 19.75 22.00 3.67
N ILE A 311 18.54 21.67 4.13
CA ILE A 311 17.28 22.11 3.54
C ILE A 311 17.13 23.64 3.68
N GLY A 312 17.52 24.20 4.83
CA GLY A 312 17.61 25.63 5.09
C GLY A 312 18.50 26.39 4.11
N TYR A 313 19.53 25.73 3.59
CA TYR A 313 20.46 26.26 2.60
C TYR A 313 20.19 25.78 1.16
N GLY A 314 18.99 25.28 0.87
CA GLY A 314 18.52 25.02 -0.49
C GLY A 314 18.58 23.56 -0.95
N SER A 315 18.98 22.61 -0.08
CA SER A 315 18.93 21.20 -0.42
C SER A 315 17.48 20.71 -0.58
N SER A 316 17.28 19.80 -1.52
CA SER A 316 16.01 19.12 -1.82
C SER A 316 15.94 17.71 -1.23
N SER A 317 17.02 17.24 -0.59
CA SER A 317 17.09 15.94 0.07
C SER A 317 17.99 15.96 1.31
N GLY A 318 17.89 14.93 2.14
CA GLY A 318 18.90 14.60 3.15
C GLY A 318 18.99 13.09 3.32
N LEU A 319 20.18 12.53 3.14
CA LEU A 319 20.42 11.09 3.14
C LEU A 319 21.51 10.69 4.11
N MET A 320 21.35 9.49 4.66
CA MET A 320 22.43 8.75 5.29
C MET A 320 23.00 7.74 4.29
N TRP A 321 24.29 7.45 4.41
CA TRP A 321 25.02 6.60 3.48
C TRP A 321 24.47 5.17 3.49
N ASN A 322 24.56 4.50 4.65
CA ASN A 322 24.12 3.13 4.80
C ASN A 322 22.71 3.02 5.37
N LEU A 323 21.79 2.42 4.61
CA LEU A 323 20.47 2.02 5.11
C LEU A 323 20.60 0.98 6.22
N ALA A 324 21.37 -0.08 5.96
CA ALA A 324 21.49 -1.22 6.85
C ALA A 324 22.95 -1.66 6.98
N LEU A 325 23.39 -1.87 8.22
CA LEU A 325 24.63 -2.55 8.57
C LEU A 325 24.37 -3.47 9.75
N ASP A 326 25.27 -4.39 10.06
CA ASP A 326 25.20 -5.14 11.30
C ASP A 326 25.69 -4.33 12.51
N GLY A 327 25.60 -4.90 13.72
CA GLY A 327 26.03 -4.23 14.95
C GLY A 327 27.53 -3.94 15.05
N THR A 328 28.32 -4.39 14.07
CA THR A 328 29.75 -4.13 13.95
C THR A 328 30.09 -3.23 12.75
N GLY A 329 29.08 -2.72 12.06
CA GLY A 329 29.24 -1.84 10.89
C GLY A 329 29.57 -2.58 9.59
N GLN A 330 29.27 -3.88 9.51
CA GLN A 330 29.49 -4.72 8.32
C GLN A 330 28.23 -4.81 7.44
N PRO A 331 28.34 -5.20 6.16
CA PRO A 331 29.56 -5.58 5.44
C PRO A 331 30.47 -4.39 5.10
N LEU A 332 31.78 -4.62 5.08
CA LEU A 332 32.78 -3.73 4.50
C LEU A 332 33.57 -4.47 3.44
N LEU A 333 34.04 -3.73 2.42
CA LEU A 333 34.89 -4.29 1.38
C LEU A 333 36.21 -4.79 2.00
N PRO A 334 36.62 -6.04 1.75
CA PRO A 334 37.86 -6.57 2.33
C PRO A 334 39.09 -5.70 2.01
N GLY A 335 39.75 -5.20 3.05
CA GLY A 335 40.95 -4.37 2.94
C GLY A 335 40.71 -2.87 2.79
N THR A 336 39.45 -2.41 2.78
CA THR A 336 39.11 -0.98 2.84
C THR A 336 39.57 -0.35 4.16
N ASP A 337 40.00 0.91 4.10
CA ASP A 337 40.20 1.75 5.28
C ASP A 337 39.04 2.74 5.53
N SER A 338 38.00 2.70 4.67
CA SER A 338 36.76 3.45 4.86
C SER A 338 36.16 3.14 6.23
N CYS A 339 35.60 4.16 6.87
CA CYS A 339 34.96 4.02 8.16
C CYS A 339 35.85 3.35 9.23
N SER A 340 37.16 3.65 9.27
CA SER A 340 38.11 3.08 10.24
C SER A 340 37.74 3.29 11.73
N GLY A 341 36.89 4.28 12.04
CA GLY A 341 36.29 4.49 13.37
C GLY A 341 35.01 3.68 13.64
N GLY A 342 34.53 2.91 12.66
CA GLY A 342 33.27 2.18 12.67
C GLY A 342 32.09 3.02 12.16
N CYS A 343 31.44 2.57 11.10
CA CYS A 343 30.21 3.20 10.60
C CYS A 343 28.95 2.47 11.08
N ARG A 344 27.88 3.22 11.28
CA ARG A 344 26.57 2.73 11.71
C ARG A 344 25.53 2.99 10.63
N GLY A 345 24.73 1.98 10.31
CA GLY A 345 23.61 2.12 9.38
C GLY A 345 22.38 2.75 10.04
N VAL A 346 21.43 3.25 9.25
CA VAL A 346 20.13 3.73 9.77
C VAL A 346 19.40 2.63 10.53
N VAL A 347 19.53 1.39 10.03
CA VAL A 347 19.02 0.16 10.62
C VAL A 347 20.21 -0.77 10.93
N GLN A 348 20.15 -1.40 12.08
CA GLN A 348 21.01 -2.52 12.43
C GLN A 348 20.31 -3.85 12.11
N ILE A 349 20.97 -4.75 11.37
CA ILE A 349 20.46 -6.10 11.08
C ILE A 349 21.52 -7.13 11.47
N ASN A 350 21.17 -8.03 12.40
CA ASN A 350 22.08 -9.06 12.88
C ASN A 350 21.89 -10.37 12.11
N SER A 351 22.93 -11.21 12.07
CA SER A 351 22.94 -12.49 11.34
C SER A 351 21.90 -13.52 11.81
N ASN A 352 21.35 -13.34 13.02
CA ASN A 352 20.25 -14.16 13.55
C ASN A 352 18.86 -13.67 13.12
N GLY A 353 18.78 -12.65 12.26
CA GLY A 353 17.53 -12.05 11.78
C GLY A 353 16.92 -10.99 12.70
N SER A 354 17.54 -10.67 13.85
CA SER A 354 17.07 -9.57 14.69
C SER A 354 17.50 -8.22 14.11
N TRP A 355 16.67 -7.20 14.31
CA TRP A 355 16.93 -5.85 13.82
C TRP A 355 16.53 -4.77 14.82
N SER A 356 17.13 -3.59 14.68
CA SER A 356 16.81 -2.38 15.44
C SER A 356 17.10 -1.12 14.61
N VAL A 357 16.49 0.00 14.95
CA VAL A 357 16.76 1.29 14.30
C VAL A 357 17.69 2.16 15.16
N ASN A 358 18.52 2.98 14.51
CA ASN A 358 19.53 3.82 15.17
C ASN A 358 19.11 5.30 15.20
N GLN A 359 19.89 6.16 15.85
CA GLN A 359 19.59 7.60 15.99
C GLN A 359 19.32 8.34 14.67
N GLU A 360 19.96 7.91 13.59
CA GLU A 360 19.74 8.39 12.23
C GLU A 360 18.28 8.25 11.80
N PHE A 361 17.68 7.08 12.09
CA PHE A 361 16.29 6.80 11.76
C PHE A 361 15.37 7.83 12.39
N TYR A 362 15.55 8.12 13.68
CA TYR A 362 14.65 9.00 14.42
C TYR A 362 14.75 10.45 13.97
N ALA A 363 15.97 10.94 13.71
CA ALA A 363 16.17 12.28 13.15
C ALA A 363 15.54 12.40 11.75
N MET A 364 15.77 11.41 10.90
CA MET A 364 15.29 11.40 9.52
C MET A 364 13.77 11.22 9.42
N ALA A 365 13.17 10.39 10.29
CA ALA A 365 11.73 10.14 10.32
C ALA A 365 10.96 11.41 10.67
N GLN A 366 11.48 12.22 11.61
CA GLN A 366 10.90 13.51 11.95
C GLN A 366 10.84 14.44 10.74
N ALA A 367 11.97 14.60 10.05
CA ALA A 367 12.04 15.45 8.87
C ALA A 367 11.14 14.96 7.72
N SER A 368 11.10 13.65 7.51
CA SER A 368 10.27 13.00 6.48
C SER A 368 8.79 13.33 6.65
N LYS A 369 8.26 13.22 7.88
CA LYS A 369 6.83 13.49 8.13
C LYS A 369 6.37 14.89 7.75
N ALA A 370 7.26 15.88 7.79
CA ALA A 370 6.89 17.24 7.42
C ALA A 370 6.66 17.42 5.90
N ILE A 371 7.24 16.57 5.05
CA ILE A 371 7.27 16.82 3.59
C ILE A 371 6.49 15.80 2.76
N LEU A 372 6.02 14.70 3.35
CA LEU A 372 5.31 13.64 2.63
C LEU A 372 4.06 14.13 1.90
N PRO A 373 3.82 13.77 0.63
CA PRO A 373 2.53 13.94 -0.03
C PRO A 373 1.44 13.24 0.77
N ARG A 374 0.28 13.89 0.90
CA ARG A 374 -0.89 13.27 1.55
C ARG A 374 -1.68 12.39 0.58
N ASP A 375 -1.80 12.84 -0.66
CA ASP A 375 -2.53 12.14 -1.70
C ASP A 375 -1.51 11.33 -2.53
N ILE A 376 -1.88 10.13 -2.97
CA ILE A 376 -1.06 9.34 -3.90
C ILE A 376 -0.86 10.15 -5.18
N GLY A 377 0.39 10.33 -5.60
CA GLY A 377 0.74 11.16 -6.75
C GLY A 377 0.62 12.68 -6.52
N GLY A 378 0.35 13.11 -5.29
CA GLY A 378 0.29 14.52 -4.91
C GLY A 378 1.67 15.20 -4.89
N PRO A 379 1.69 16.54 -4.84
CA PRO A 379 2.93 17.29 -4.81
C PRO A 379 3.68 17.06 -3.48
N TRP A 380 5.01 17.07 -3.57
CA TRP A 380 5.91 17.00 -2.42
C TRP A 380 5.90 18.31 -1.62
N GLY A 381 6.28 18.24 -0.34
CA GLY A 381 6.41 19.41 0.51
C GLY A 381 7.40 20.43 -0.06
N GLN A 382 6.99 21.70 -0.08
CA GLN A 382 7.83 22.84 -0.43
C GLN A 382 8.27 23.54 0.85
N ARG A 383 9.54 23.92 0.92
CA ARG A 383 10.04 24.73 2.04
C ARG A 383 9.40 26.13 1.98
N ILE A 384 8.96 26.62 3.12
CA ILE A 384 8.41 27.99 3.27
C ILE A 384 9.21 28.79 4.31
N GLY A 385 8.95 30.10 4.36
CA GLY A 385 9.62 31.00 5.28
C GLY A 385 9.31 30.67 6.75
N VAL A 386 10.34 30.73 7.59
CA VAL A 386 10.19 30.67 9.04
C VAL A 386 11.25 31.54 9.72
N SER A 387 10.87 32.22 10.80
CA SER A 387 11.81 32.97 11.64
C SER A 387 11.57 32.67 13.12
N VAL A 388 12.66 32.56 13.89
CA VAL A 388 12.61 32.37 15.35
C VAL A 388 13.05 33.66 16.04
N GLY A 389 12.28 34.13 17.02
CA GLY A 389 12.45 35.43 17.68
C GLY A 389 13.01 35.37 19.10
N GLY A 390 13.32 36.55 19.65
CA GLY A 390 13.55 36.77 21.08
C GLY A 390 14.73 36.00 21.69
N SER A 391 14.60 35.66 22.97
CA SER A 391 15.61 34.89 23.73
C SER A 391 15.68 33.41 23.37
N LEU A 392 14.78 32.92 22.51
CA LEU A 392 14.68 31.51 22.11
C LEU A 392 15.44 31.20 20.82
N ALA A 393 15.86 32.22 20.07
CA ALA A 393 16.53 32.09 18.77
C ALA A 393 17.85 31.28 18.82
N SER A 394 18.48 31.15 19.99
CA SER A 394 19.69 30.33 20.17
C SER A 394 19.42 28.88 20.59
N GLY A 395 18.18 28.55 20.99
CA GLY A 395 17.82 27.22 21.52
C GLY A 395 16.94 26.38 20.59
N LEU A 396 16.39 26.98 19.52
CA LEU A 396 15.53 26.30 18.56
C LEU A 396 16.06 26.40 17.13
N ALA A 397 16.11 25.27 16.43
CA ALA A 397 16.25 25.22 14.98
C ALA A 397 14.91 24.76 14.36
N VAL A 398 14.43 25.47 13.34
CA VAL A 398 13.09 25.24 12.78
C VAL A 398 13.11 25.18 11.25
N GLY A 399 12.54 24.11 10.70
CA GLY A 399 12.15 24.01 9.29
C GLY A 399 10.64 24.14 9.15
N ALA A 400 10.15 24.80 8.10
CA ALA A 400 8.72 24.93 7.81
C ALA A 400 8.41 24.56 6.36
N TYR A 401 7.26 23.91 6.15
CA TYR A 401 6.88 23.35 4.86
C TYR A 401 5.38 23.53 4.59
N THR A 402 5.04 23.61 3.30
CA THR A 402 3.68 23.47 2.80
C THR A 402 3.61 22.31 1.81
N THR A 403 2.57 21.49 1.89
CA THR A 403 2.34 20.38 0.96
C THR A 403 0.99 20.58 0.31
N GLY A 404 1.00 20.72 -1.01
CA GLY A 404 -0.23 20.82 -1.81
C GLY A 404 -1.01 19.50 -1.84
N ARG A 405 -2.14 19.53 -2.53
CA ARG A 405 -3.05 18.38 -2.71
C ARG A 405 -3.27 18.13 -4.20
N VAL A 406 -3.68 16.92 -4.57
CA VAL A 406 -3.95 16.57 -5.99
C VAL A 406 -5.05 17.45 -6.55
N LEU A 407 -6.11 17.68 -5.79
CA LEU A 407 -7.13 18.67 -6.11
C LEU A 407 -6.70 20.02 -5.58
N SER A 408 -6.56 21.02 -6.46
CA SER A 408 -6.21 22.39 -6.07
C SER A 408 -7.27 23.07 -5.20
N SER A 409 -8.46 22.50 -5.10
CA SER A 409 -9.54 22.91 -4.19
C SER A 409 -9.35 22.41 -2.75
N ASP A 410 -8.53 21.37 -2.54
CA ASP A 410 -8.26 20.84 -1.21
C ASP A 410 -7.27 21.73 -0.45
N TRP A 411 -7.38 21.72 0.88
CA TRP A 411 -6.50 22.52 1.72
C TRP A 411 -5.08 21.95 1.78
N ASN A 412 -4.10 22.83 1.55
CA ASN A 412 -2.69 22.53 1.79
C ASN A 412 -2.45 22.13 3.25
N ARG A 413 -1.50 21.20 3.42
CA ARG A 413 -0.90 20.92 4.73
C ARG A 413 0.19 21.95 4.99
N TYR A 414 0.30 22.38 6.24
CA TYR A 414 1.42 23.16 6.73
C TYR A 414 2.06 22.44 7.91
N SER A 415 3.38 22.43 7.97
CA SER A 415 4.11 21.69 8.99
C SER A 415 5.40 22.40 9.39
N ILE A 416 5.83 22.18 10.64
CA ILE A 416 7.17 22.56 11.10
C ILE A 416 7.87 21.37 11.75
N VAL A 417 9.18 21.34 11.62
CA VAL A 417 10.09 20.45 12.37
C VAL A 417 10.93 21.33 13.26
N VAL A 418 10.92 21.06 14.56
CA VAL A 418 11.58 21.86 15.59
C VAL A 418 12.57 20.99 16.35
N LEU A 419 13.84 21.36 16.30
CA LEU A 419 14.84 20.88 17.25
C LEU A 419 14.89 21.86 18.43
N ASN A 420 14.59 21.38 19.64
CA ASN A 420 14.93 22.06 20.88
C ASN A 420 16.22 21.47 21.44
N SER A 421 17.30 22.22 21.34
CA SER A 421 18.65 21.81 21.76
C SER A 421 19.01 22.29 23.17
N ASP A 422 18.10 22.91 23.92
CA ASP A 422 18.38 23.48 25.25
C ASP A 422 18.50 22.39 26.33
N ASP A 423 19.61 21.67 26.28
CA ASP A 423 20.07 20.75 27.31
C ASP A 423 20.93 21.43 28.39
N SER A 424 20.89 22.77 28.46
CA SER A 424 21.67 23.52 29.45
C SER A 424 21.22 23.12 30.86
N ALA A 425 22.16 22.56 31.63
CA ALA A 425 21.92 22.18 33.00
C ALA A 425 21.66 23.44 33.84
N SER A 426 20.39 23.78 34.07
CA SER A 426 20.04 24.56 35.26
C SER A 426 20.42 23.74 36.50
N THR A 427 20.62 24.40 37.64
CA THR A 427 21.07 23.84 38.94
C THR A 427 20.25 22.67 39.51
N THR A 428 19.29 22.14 38.75
CA THR A 428 18.36 21.05 39.07
C THR A 428 18.56 19.77 38.24
N GLY A 429 19.42 19.76 37.22
CA GLY A 429 19.79 18.55 36.47
C GLY A 429 18.73 18.01 35.50
N ASN A 430 17.74 18.81 35.07
CA ASN A 430 16.72 18.41 34.09
C ASN A 430 16.80 19.22 32.78
N PRO A 431 16.58 18.59 31.60
CA PRO A 431 16.40 19.27 30.31
C PRO A 431 15.30 20.33 30.40
N GLN A 432 15.44 21.48 29.72
CA GLN A 432 14.48 22.59 29.81
C GLN A 432 13.54 22.62 28.59
N PRO A 433 12.24 22.31 28.77
CA PRO A 433 11.26 22.50 27.70
C PRO A 433 11.11 23.99 27.36
N VAL A 434 10.94 24.29 26.07
CA VAL A 434 10.71 25.64 25.58
C VAL A 434 9.23 25.84 25.28
N ASN A 435 8.58 26.76 26.00
CA ASN A 435 7.23 27.19 25.66
C ASN A 435 7.32 28.28 24.58
N ALA A 436 6.84 27.97 23.38
CA ALA A 436 6.93 28.86 22.22
C ALA A 436 5.53 29.20 21.68
N THR A 437 5.39 30.44 21.23
CA THR A 437 4.24 30.89 20.44
C THR A 437 4.55 30.75 18.95
N ILE A 438 3.72 29.96 18.25
CA ILE A 438 3.75 29.76 16.80
C ILE A 438 2.76 30.71 16.16
N GLU A 439 3.23 31.60 15.28
CA GLU A 439 2.40 32.52 14.51
C GLU A 439 2.31 32.08 13.05
N PHE A 440 1.08 31.99 12.52
CA PHE A 440 0.81 31.69 11.12
C PHE A 440 -0.41 32.49 10.64
N ARG A 441 -0.24 33.28 9.58
CA ARG A 441 -1.29 34.13 8.98
C ARG A 441 -2.06 34.98 10.01
N GLY A 442 -1.33 35.60 10.95
CA GLY A 442 -1.88 36.47 11.99
C GLY A 442 -2.59 35.76 13.14
N MET A 443 -2.57 34.43 13.18
CA MET A 443 -3.11 33.62 14.27
C MET A 443 -1.97 33.01 15.10
N GLN A 444 -2.20 32.74 16.38
CA GLN A 444 -1.17 32.22 17.31
C GLN A 444 -1.59 30.91 17.98
N ALA A 445 -0.67 29.96 18.11
CA ALA A 445 -0.80 28.73 18.89
C ALA A 445 0.38 28.60 19.86
N SER A 446 0.12 28.15 21.10
CA SER A 446 1.19 27.90 22.08
C SER A 446 1.49 26.41 22.16
N TYR A 447 2.78 26.06 22.17
CA TYR A 447 3.23 24.69 22.37
C TYR A 447 4.52 24.64 23.18
N THR A 448 4.61 23.66 24.09
CA THR A 448 5.81 23.40 24.89
C THR A 448 6.64 22.30 24.22
N PHE A 449 7.73 22.71 23.56
CA PHE A 449 8.67 21.81 22.93
C PHE A 449 9.59 21.16 23.97
N PRO A 450 9.53 19.83 24.20
CA PRO A 450 10.53 19.17 25.03
C PRO A 450 11.90 19.23 24.36
N VAL A 451 12.97 19.04 25.14
CA VAL A 451 14.33 18.89 24.60
C VAL A 451 14.37 17.62 23.75
N GLY A 452 14.62 17.78 22.46
CA GLY A 452 14.28 16.78 21.47
C GLY A 452 13.93 17.37 20.10
N VAL A 453 13.42 16.51 19.24
CA VAL A 453 12.88 16.86 17.94
C VAL A 453 11.37 16.68 17.98
N THR A 454 10.64 17.70 17.55
CA THR A 454 9.18 17.66 17.41
C THR A 454 8.78 18.06 16.00
N THR A 455 7.98 17.22 15.35
CA THR A 455 7.33 17.55 14.08
C THR A 455 5.85 17.73 14.31
N LEU A 456 5.27 18.81 13.79
CA LEU A 456 3.85 19.09 13.91
C LEU A 456 3.27 19.64 12.61
N TRP A 457 1.98 19.39 12.36
CA TRP A 457 1.29 19.93 11.20
C TRP A 457 -0.17 20.30 11.46
N TRP A 458 -0.70 21.16 10.59
CA TRP A 458 -2.07 21.66 10.60
C TRP A 458 -2.62 21.86 9.19
N LEU A 459 -3.94 22.03 9.09
CA LEU A 459 -4.65 22.44 7.88
C LEU A 459 -5.20 23.86 8.06
N LEU A 460 -5.34 24.57 6.95
CA LEU A 460 -6.11 25.82 6.91
C LEU A 460 -7.59 25.49 6.68
N GLN A 461 -8.41 25.44 7.73
CA GLN A 461 -9.87 25.31 7.58
C GLN A 461 -10.52 26.69 7.52
N VAL A 462 -11.11 27.07 6.38
CA VAL A 462 -11.97 28.26 6.28
C VAL A 462 -13.39 27.83 6.60
N PHE A 463 -13.82 27.93 7.86
CA PHE A 463 -15.21 27.72 8.25
C PHE A 463 -15.98 29.05 8.26
N ALA A 464 -17.20 29.03 7.70
CA ALA A 464 -18.25 29.98 8.04
C ALA A 464 -18.78 29.64 9.46
N PRO A 465 -19.15 30.63 10.29
CA PRO A 465 -19.25 30.42 11.73
C PRO A 465 -20.57 29.73 12.14
N LEU A 466 -20.46 28.67 12.94
CA LEU A 466 -21.50 28.20 13.86
C LEU A 466 -20.85 27.92 15.23
N ALA A 467 -21.41 28.52 16.27
CA ALA A 467 -20.82 28.65 17.60
C ALA A 467 -20.85 27.34 18.42
N LEU A 468 -19.75 27.05 19.13
CA LEU A 468 -19.59 25.89 20.02
C LEU A 468 -20.16 26.17 21.43
N LEU A 469 -21.21 25.44 21.78
CA LEU A 469 -21.55 25.07 23.16
C LEU A 469 -20.95 23.67 23.42
N GLN A 470 -20.33 23.48 24.59
CA GLN A 470 -19.87 22.17 25.04
C GLN A 470 -21.06 21.21 25.14
N ALA A 471 -21.14 20.23 24.24
CA ALA A 471 -22.11 19.15 24.31
C ALA A 471 -21.49 17.93 24.98
N VAL A 472 -22.23 17.36 25.92
CA VAL A 472 -22.13 15.95 26.32
C VAL A 472 -22.01 15.13 25.04
N ALA A 473 -21.00 14.26 24.91
CA ALA A 473 -20.79 13.48 23.70
C ALA A 473 -21.99 12.56 23.44
N SER A 474 -22.95 13.03 22.64
CA SER A 474 -24.05 12.23 22.14
C SER A 474 -23.53 11.34 21.02
N GLN A 475 -24.10 10.15 20.87
CA GLN A 475 -23.82 9.30 19.72
C GLN A 475 -24.20 10.07 18.44
N GLN A 476 -23.33 10.04 17.44
CA GLN A 476 -23.43 10.88 16.24
C GLN A 476 -23.04 10.07 15.01
N ILE A 477 -23.80 10.25 13.93
CA ILE A 477 -23.47 9.74 12.60
C ILE A 477 -22.80 10.88 11.82
N TRP A 478 -21.54 10.64 11.45
CA TRP A 478 -20.68 11.58 10.72
C TRP A 478 -20.40 11.13 9.30
N ASP A 479 -20.24 9.83 9.12
CA ASP A 479 -19.68 9.27 7.90
C ASP A 479 -20.75 8.47 7.19
N ILE A 480 -21.03 8.85 5.95
CA ILE A 480 -22.04 8.23 5.11
C ILE A 480 -21.43 7.91 3.75
N TRP A 481 -21.65 6.68 3.29
CA TRP A 481 -21.32 6.20 1.96
C TRP A 481 -22.60 5.90 1.19
N GLN A 482 -22.68 6.32 -0.06
CA GLN A 482 -23.87 6.17 -0.89
C GLN A 482 -23.59 5.64 -2.28
N THR A 483 -24.51 4.79 -2.74
CA THR A 483 -24.64 4.37 -4.14
C THR A 483 -26.10 4.50 -4.52
N THR A 484 -26.45 5.43 -5.41
CA THR A 484 -27.84 5.68 -5.80
C THR A 484 -28.22 4.91 -7.05
N TRP A 485 -29.51 4.58 -7.17
CA TRP A 485 -30.05 3.82 -8.30
C TRP A 485 -29.79 4.50 -9.66
N ASP A 486 -29.83 5.84 -9.68
CA ASP A 486 -29.60 6.71 -10.84
C ASP A 486 -28.13 6.91 -11.18
N ARG A 487 -27.21 6.36 -10.37
CA ARG A 487 -25.76 6.46 -10.51
C ARG A 487 -25.19 7.88 -10.33
N GLU A 488 -25.95 8.81 -9.75
CA GLU A 488 -25.42 10.13 -9.37
C GLU A 488 -24.36 10.02 -8.27
N MET A 489 -24.56 9.08 -7.34
CA MET A 489 -23.60 8.73 -6.30
C MET A 489 -23.15 7.28 -6.53
N LEU A 490 -21.85 7.05 -6.64
CA LEU A 490 -21.26 5.75 -6.94
C LEU A 490 -20.16 5.46 -5.93
N PHE A 491 -20.54 4.80 -4.84
CA PHE A 491 -19.71 4.59 -3.65
C PHE A 491 -19.06 5.91 -3.18
N THR A 492 -19.89 6.93 -3.00
CA THR A 492 -19.46 8.30 -2.65
C THR A 492 -19.55 8.52 -1.15
N TYR A 493 -18.46 9.04 -0.56
CA TYR A 493 -18.43 9.52 0.81
C TYR A 493 -18.94 10.96 0.93
N PHE A 494 -19.67 11.26 1.99
CA PHE A 494 -19.92 12.62 2.44
C PHE A 494 -20.24 12.67 3.94
N GLN A 495 -20.17 13.89 4.48
CA GLN A 495 -20.64 14.20 5.82
C GLN A 495 -21.98 14.95 5.74
N PRO A 496 -22.95 14.66 6.63
CA PRO A 496 -24.19 15.42 6.68
C PRO A 496 -23.90 16.90 6.99
N THR A 497 -24.63 17.80 6.33
CA THR A 497 -24.50 19.25 6.52
C THR A 497 -25.85 19.85 6.96
N PRO A 498 -25.86 20.84 7.89
CA PRO A 498 -24.72 21.53 8.50
C PRO A 498 -24.07 20.83 9.72
N ASP A 499 -24.66 19.77 10.26
CA ASP A 499 -24.26 19.11 11.52
C ASP A 499 -24.24 17.57 11.39
N PRO A 500 -23.54 16.85 12.29
CA PRO A 500 -23.73 15.41 12.42
C PRO A 500 -25.18 15.06 12.77
N ILE A 501 -25.62 13.87 12.36
CA ILE A 501 -26.95 13.38 12.76
C ILE A 501 -26.82 12.87 14.20
N ASN A 502 -27.46 13.59 15.12
CA ASN A 502 -27.41 13.27 16.55
C ASN A 502 -28.44 12.19 16.90
N PHE A 503 -28.04 11.24 17.74
CA PHE A 503 -28.97 10.44 18.51
C PHE A 503 -29.54 11.29 19.66
N VAL A 504 -30.86 11.45 19.68
CA VAL A 504 -31.63 12.24 20.63
C VAL A 504 -32.59 11.36 21.43
N THR A 505 -33.26 11.93 22.44
CA THR A 505 -34.32 11.23 23.15
C THR A 505 -35.43 10.80 22.18
N PRO A 506 -35.93 9.55 22.26
CA PRO A 506 -36.94 9.05 21.33
C PRO A 506 -38.20 9.92 21.26
N GLY A 507 -38.61 10.23 20.04
CA GLY A 507 -39.88 10.82 19.66
C GLY A 507 -40.71 9.83 18.83
N PRO A 508 -41.68 10.33 18.03
CA PRO A 508 -42.43 9.47 17.12
C PRO A 508 -41.52 8.82 16.08
N ILE A 509 -41.74 7.53 15.80
CA ILE A 509 -41.10 6.84 14.67
C ILE A 509 -41.49 7.52 13.35
N ARG A 510 -40.59 7.44 12.36
CA ARG A 510 -40.83 7.92 10.99
C ARG A 510 -41.50 6.84 10.14
N SER A 511 -41.43 6.97 8.82
CA SER A 511 -42.08 6.05 7.89
C SER A 511 -41.53 4.62 8.00
N ALA A 512 -40.24 4.49 8.31
CA ALA A 512 -39.60 3.25 8.73
C ALA A 512 -38.89 3.42 10.08
N ASP A 513 -38.68 2.31 10.79
CA ASP A 513 -38.09 2.27 12.12
C ASP A 513 -37.06 1.14 12.23
N ILE A 514 -35.77 1.49 12.25
CA ILE A 514 -34.64 0.56 12.32
C ILE A 514 -34.20 0.46 13.77
N VAL A 515 -34.39 -0.70 14.40
CA VAL A 515 -33.97 -0.95 15.79
C VAL A 515 -32.72 -1.81 15.78
N VAL A 516 -31.59 -1.27 16.26
CA VAL A 516 -30.30 -1.96 16.36
C VAL A 516 -30.11 -2.50 17.78
N ASP A 517 -29.92 -3.82 17.88
CA ASP A 517 -29.74 -4.56 19.13
C ASP A 517 -28.33 -5.17 19.20
N ASP A 518 -27.46 -4.50 19.96
CA ASP A 518 -26.09 -4.95 20.20
C ASP A 518 -25.95 -5.95 21.36
N SER A 519 -27.04 -6.36 21.99
CA SER A 519 -27.06 -7.46 22.96
C SER A 519 -27.10 -8.84 22.28
N SER A 520 -27.62 -8.88 21.05
CA SER A 520 -27.65 -10.07 20.20
C SER A 520 -26.43 -10.11 19.29
N LEU A 521 -25.39 -10.85 19.68
CA LEU A 521 -24.16 -11.03 18.90
C LEU A 521 -24.20 -12.32 18.08
N TYR A 522 -23.80 -12.25 16.81
CA TYR A 522 -23.74 -13.39 15.90
C TYR A 522 -22.29 -13.64 15.43
N GLN A 523 -22.10 -14.17 14.22
CA GLN A 523 -20.78 -14.47 13.66
C GLN A 523 -19.98 -13.22 13.30
N THR A 524 -18.65 -13.36 13.31
CA THR A 524 -17.74 -12.39 12.71
C THR A 524 -17.82 -12.47 11.19
N VAL A 525 -17.85 -11.33 10.51
CA VAL A 525 -17.75 -11.25 9.05
C VAL A 525 -16.30 -11.01 8.69
N TYR A 526 -15.68 -11.99 8.04
CA TYR A 526 -14.25 -11.97 7.71
C TYR A 526 -13.95 -11.15 6.46
N GLY A 527 -14.92 -10.98 5.57
CA GLY A 527 -14.72 -10.10 4.43
C GLY A 527 -15.64 -10.36 3.26
N PHE A 528 -15.51 -9.47 2.30
CA PHE A 528 -16.10 -9.57 0.98
C PHE A 528 -15.00 -9.45 -0.07
N GLY A 529 -15.26 -9.98 -1.27
CA GLY A 529 -14.32 -9.92 -2.36
C GLY A 529 -14.71 -10.83 -3.52
N SER A 530 -13.73 -11.42 -4.18
CA SER A 530 -13.99 -12.26 -5.35
C SER A 530 -12.86 -13.24 -5.61
N SER A 531 -13.02 -14.06 -6.65
CA SER A 531 -12.00 -15.03 -7.03
C SER A 531 -10.99 -14.45 -8.02
N LEU A 532 -9.73 -14.79 -7.79
CA LEU A 532 -8.60 -14.45 -8.63
C LEU A 532 -8.32 -15.61 -9.60
N THR A 533 -9.14 -15.69 -10.65
CA THR A 533 -9.00 -16.67 -11.74
C THR A 533 -7.78 -16.36 -12.62
N ASP A 534 -7.30 -17.32 -13.42
CA ASP A 534 -6.19 -17.06 -14.36
C ASP A 534 -6.56 -15.96 -15.36
N SER A 535 -7.82 -15.86 -15.77
CA SER A 535 -8.34 -14.75 -16.58
C SER A 535 -8.16 -13.40 -15.87
N SER A 536 -8.53 -13.33 -14.59
CA SER A 536 -8.35 -12.12 -13.78
C SER A 536 -6.86 -11.77 -13.65
N VAL A 537 -6.01 -12.77 -13.37
CA VAL A 537 -4.56 -12.62 -13.26
C VAL A 537 -3.94 -12.12 -14.55
N GLY A 538 -4.31 -12.70 -15.70
CA GLY A 538 -3.81 -12.28 -17.00
C GLY A 538 -4.15 -10.82 -17.30
N LEU A 539 -5.38 -10.38 -17.04
CA LEU A 539 -5.80 -8.99 -17.26
C LEU A 539 -5.09 -8.02 -16.31
N LEU A 540 -4.98 -8.37 -15.03
CA LEU A 540 -4.31 -7.56 -14.01
C LEU A 540 -2.80 -7.45 -14.27
N SER A 541 -2.13 -8.55 -14.63
CA SER A 541 -0.72 -8.55 -15.01
C SER A 541 -0.46 -7.72 -16.27
N ASN A 542 -1.32 -7.82 -17.27
CA ASN A 542 -1.23 -7.00 -18.48
C ASN A 542 -1.41 -5.51 -18.17
N LEU A 543 -2.35 -5.17 -17.29
CA LEU A 543 -2.54 -3.79 -16.82
C LEU A 543 -1.31 -3.29 -16.05
N LYS A 544 -0.72 -4.13 -15.19
CA LYS A 544 0.51 -3.84 -14.44
C LYS A 544 1.70 -3.58 -15.38
N ALA A 545 1.89 -4.44 -16.39
CA ALA A 545 2.95 -4.30 -17.38
C ALA A 545 2.80 -3.00 -18.20
N ARG A 546 1.57 -2.64 -18.59
CA ARG A 546 1.28 -1.36 -19.27
C ARG A 546 1.56 -0.16 -18.39
N CYS A 547 1.20 -0.22 -17.11
CA CYS A 547 1.50 0.82 -16.14
C CYS A 547 3.00 1.10 -16.06
N ALA A 548 3.83 0.05 -16.03
CA ALA A 548 5.28 0.18 -16.06
C ALA A 548 5.79 0.83 -17.36
N ALA A 549 5.22 0.45 -18.50
CA ALA A 549 5.62 0.99 -19.81
C ALA A 549 5.17 2.44 -20.07
N GLN A 550 4.03 2.86 -19.51
CA GLN A 550 3.39 4.16 -19.77
C GLN A 550 3.46 5.14 -18.59
N ASN A 551 4.00 4.71 -17.44
CA ASN A 551 4.06 5.47 -16.18
C ASN A 551 2.69 6.04 -15.73
N SER A 552 1.60 5.30 -15.95
CA SER A 552 0.22 5.79 -15.77
C SER A 552 -0.35 5.59 -14.37
N GLY A 553 0.25 4.75 -13.52
CA GLY A 553 -0.27 4.41 -12.18
C GLY A 553 -1.57 3.58 -12.16
N SER A 554 -2.16 3.29 -13.32
CA SER A 554 -3.53 2.75 -13.47
C SER A 554 -3.77 1.44 -12.72
N TYR A 555 -2.81 0.50 -12.76
CA TYR A 555 -2.90 -0.77 -12.02
C TYR A 555 -3.01 -0.52 -10.51
N TRP A 556 -2.10 0.28 -9.94
CA TRP A 556 -2.07 0.52 -8.50
C TRP A 556 -3.27 1.36 -8.03
N GLN A 557 -3.82 2.24 -8.86
CA GLN A 557 -5.07 2.94 -8.58
C GLN A 557 -6.25 1.96 -8.45
N LEU A 558 -6.38 1.00 -9.37
CA LEU A 558 -7.41 -0.04 -9.29
C LEU A 558 -7.21 -0.90 -8.03
N MET A 559 -5.98 -1.38 -7.79
CA MET A 559 -5.71 -2.26 -6.65
C MET A 559 -5.95 -1.55 -5.30
N ASP A 560 -5.58 -0.27 -5.18
CA ASP A 560 -5.88 0.55 -4.00
C ASP A 560 -7.39 0.72 -3.81
N TYR A 561 -8.11 1.06 -4.89
CA TYR A 561 -9.56 1.24 -4.86
C TYR A 561 -10.31 -0.03 -4.45
N LEU A 562 -9.81 -1.21 -4.80
CA LEU A 562 -10.40 -2.50 -4.43
C LEU A 562 -10.02 -2.91 -3.01
N PHE A 563 -8.73 -2.88 -2.66
CA PHE A 563 -8.22 -3.62 -1.51
C PHE A 563 -7.80 -2.76 -0.32
N ASN A 564 -7.57 -1.45 -0.46
CA ASN A 564 -7.11 -0.63 0.66
C ASN A 564 -8.14 -0.62 1.80
N ALA A 565 -7.79 -1.28 2.90
CA ALA A 565 -8.66 -1.46 4.07
C ALA A 565 -8.48 -0.38 5.14
N THR A 566 -7.66 0.65 4.86
CA THR A 566 -7.42 1.75 5.79
C THR A 566 -8.73 2.48 6.08
N ASP A 567 -9.00 2.75 7.35
CA ASP A 567 -10.21 3.45 7.74
C ASP A 567 -10.26 4.86 7.13
N GLY A 568 -11.41 5.21 6.55
CA GLY A 568 -11.61 6.48 5.83
C GLY A 568 -10.99 6.55 4.43
N ALA A 569 -10.29 5.51 3.96
CA ALA A 569 -9.82 5.46 2.57
C ALA A 569 -10.99 5.37 1.59
N ASN A 570 -10.84 6.04 0.45
CA ASN A 570 -11.81 6.03 -0.65
C ASN A 570 -11.67 4.77 -1.51
N SER A 571 -11.90 3.63 -0.89
CA SER A 571 -11.63 2.28 -1.42
C SER A 571 -12.62 1.29 -0.80
N ALA A 572 -12.92 0.17 -1.46
CA ALA A 572 -13.84 -0.83 -0.93
C ALA A 572 -13.25 -1.64 0.24
N GLY A 573 -11.94 -1.85 0.25
CA GLY A 573 -11.24 -2.62 1.29
C GLY A 573 -11.58 -4.10 1.28
N PHE A 574 -11.76 -4.70 0.09
CA PHE A 574 -11.99 -6.14 -0.02
C PHE A 574 -10.91 -6.93 0.73
N SER A 575 -11.31 -7.98 1.43
CA SER A 575 -10.47 -8.66 2.42
C SER A 575 -10.54 -10.17 2.35
N TYR A 576 -11.14 -10.71 1.29
CA TYR A 576 -11.28 -12.14 1.09
C TYR A 576 -11.16 -12.46 -0.40
N ILE A 577 -10.24 -13.36 -0.76
CA ILE A 577 -9.95 -13.77 -2.13
C ILE A 577 -9.98 -15.29 -2.21
N ARG A 578 -10.67 -15.80 -3.23
CA ARG A 578 -10.71 -17.22 -3.57
C ARG A 578 -9.83 -17.51 -4.80
N VAL A 579 -9.08 -18.61 -4.81
CA VAL A 579 -8.07 -18.89 -5.84
C VAL A 579 -8.15 -20.35 -6.31
N PRO A 580 -8.35 -20.60 -7.62
CA PRO A 580 -8.24 -21.93 -8.20
C PRO A 580 -6.86 -22.58 -7.97
N LEU A 581 -6.88 -23.86 -7.60
CA LEU A 581 -5.73 -24.77 -7.63
C LEU A 581 -5.78 -25.57 -8.92
N GLY A 582 -4.98 -25.15 -9.91
CA GLY A 582 -5.04 -25.68 -11.27
C GLY A 582 -5.99 -24.88 -12.16
N ALA A 583 -6.31 -25.43 -13.33
CA ALA A 583 -7.22 -24.80 -14.28
C ALA A 583 -8.67 -24.79 -13.78
N SER A 584 -9.35 -23.70 -14.12
CA SER A 584 -10.79 -23.48 -14.00
C SER A 584 -11.43 -23.34 -15.38
N ASP A 585 -12.74 -23.10 -15.40
CA ASP A 585 -13.46 -22.60 -16.58
C ASP A 585 -12.99 -21.19 -17.03
N PHE A 586 -12.29 -20.44 -16.17
CA PHE A 586 -11.62 -19.17 -16.46
C PHE A 586 -10.09 -19.31 -16.48
N SER A 587 -9.59 -20.27 -17.26
CA SER A 587 -8.17 -20.54 -17.47
C SER A 587 -7.78 -20.49 -18.95
N PRO A 588 -7.46 -19.30 -19.50
CA PRO A 588 -7.39 -19.04 -20.93
C PRO A 588 -6.03 -19.42 -21.57
N TYR A 589 -5.57 -20.66 -21.40
CA TYR A 589 -4.24 -21.18 -21.80
C TYR A 589 -3.09 -20.81 -20.84
N SER A 590 -2.18 -21.77 -20.56
CA SER A 590 -0.97 -21.54 -19.75
C SER A 590 0.22 -21.07 -20.62
N GLU A 591 0.89 -19.99 -20.19
CA GLU A 591 2.13 -19.49 -20.83
C GLU A 591 3.28 -20.52 -20.77
N ALA A 592 3.25 -21.44 -19.79
CA ALA A 592 4.27 -22.46 -19.57
C ALA A 592 4.41 -23.47 -20.72
N LEU A 593 3.36 -23.75 -21.49
CA LEU A 593 3.45 -24.68 -22.63
C LEU A 593 4.07 -24.06 -23.89
N MET A 594 4.20 -22.73 -23.96
CA MET A 594 4.79 -22.04 -25.13
C MET A 594 6.32 -21.96 -25.09
N SER A 595 6.94 -22.19 -23.93
CA SER A 595 8.40 -22.10 -23.74
C SER A 595 9.11 -23.46 -23.72
N ALA A 596 8.38 -24.58 -23.76
CA ALA A 596 8.95 -25.93 -23.81
C ALA A 596 9.58 -26.22 -25.19
N PRO A 597 10.91 -26.47 -25.31
CA PRO A 597 11.59 -26.62 -26.61
C PRO A 597 11.29 -27.92 -27.39
N GLN A 598 10.24 -28.67 -27.07
CA GLN A 598 10.05 -30.06 -27.52
C GLN A 598 8.71 -30.34 -28.22
N LEU A 599 7.88 -29.35 -28.54
CA LEU A 599 6.64 -29.59 -29.30
C LEU A 599 6.72 -28.96 -30.69
N THR A 600 6.80 -29.83 -31.69
CA THR A 600 6.89 -29.47 -33.10
C THR A 600 5.62 -28.77 -33.57
N LYS A 601 5.80 -27.63 -34.26
CA LYS A 601 4.78 -26.90 -35.03
C LYS A 601 4.14 -27.83 -36.06
N GLY A 602 3.10 -28.56 -35.67
CA GLY A 602 2.42 -29.53 -36.54
C GLY A 602 1.18 -30.20 -35.93
N LEU A 603 0.99 -30.14 -34.60
CA LEU A 603 -0.22 -30.64 -33.93
C LEU A 603 -0.93 -29.48 -33.23
N MET A 604 -1.60 -28.64 -34.00
CA MET A 604 -2.44 -27.56 -33.51
C MET A 604 -3.88 -28.09 -33.40
N LEU A 605 -4.12 -28.90 -32.37
CA LEU A 605 -5.46 -29.37 -31.98
C LEU A 605 -5.50 -29.68 -30.47
N CYS A 606 -6.46 -29.07 -29.77
CA CYS A 606 -7.04 -29.44 -28.47
C CYS A 606 -6.38 -28.92 -27.16
N VAL A 607 -7.12 -27.99 -26.53
CA VAL A 607 -7.49 -27.86 -25.10
C VAL A 607 -6.60 -28.64 -24.13
N LEU A 608 -5.87 -27.95 -23.25
CA LEU A 608 -5.29 -28.60 -22.07
C LEU A 608 -5.51 -27.71 -20.85
N ALA A 609 -6.59 -27.97 -20.13
CA ALA A 609 -6.64 -27.71 -18.70
C ALA A 609 -5.42 -28.36 -18.02
N TYR A 610 -4.95 -27.77 -16.92
CA TYR A 610 -3.76 -28.23 -16.21
C TYR A 610 -4.08 -28.47 -14.74
N SER A 611 -3.39 -29.45 -14.16
CA SER A 611 -3.25 -29.58 -12.71
C SER A 611 -1.79 -29.34 -12.32
N TYR A 612 -1.47 -29.40 -11.03
CA TYR A 612 -0.09 -29.35 -10.60
C TYR A 612 0.62 -30.70 -10.73
N ASP A 613 -0.04 -31.76 -11.17
CA ASP A 613 0.57 -33.08 -11.36
C ASP A 613 -0.10 -33.88 -12.48
N ASP A 614 0.17 -33.50 -13.73
CA ASP A 614 -0.43 -34.13 -14.92
C ASP A 614 0.32 -35.39 -15.40
N ILE A 615 1.32 -35.87 -14.66
CA ILE A 615 2.04 -37.11 -15.00
C ILE A 615 1.22 -38.32 -14.59
N SER A 616 0.71 -39.05 -15.59
CA SER A 616 -0.17 -40.20 -15.39
C SER A 616 0.43 -41.27 -14.45
N GLY A 617 -0.27 -41.54 -13.35
CA GLY A 617 0.07 -42.61 -12.41
C GLY A 617 1.09 -42.22 -11.35
N ASP A 618 1.42 -40.93 -11.20
CA ASP A 618 2.31 -40.43 -10.15
C ASP A 618 1.63 -40.43 -8.77
N THR A 619 1.39 -41.62 -8.22
CA THR A 619 0.78 -41.74 -6.89
C THR A 619 1.65 -41.20 -5.75
N SER A 620 2.93 -40.93 -6.02
CA SER A 620 3.88 -40.35 -5.06
C SER A 620 3.94 -38.82 -5.15
N LEU A 621 3.33 -38.22 -6.18
CA LEU A 621 3.38 -36.79 -6.48
C LEU A 621 4.82 -36.26 -6.62
N ASN A 622 5.75 -37.07 -7.14
CA ASN A 622 7.15 -36.67 -7.36
C ASN A 622 7.27 -35.57 -8.41
N ASP A 623 6.35 -35.52 -9.37
CA ASP A 623 6.30 -34.56 -10.47
C ASP A 623 5.37 -33.37 -10.17
N PHE A 624 4.84 -33.27 -8.94
CA PHE A 624 4.06 -32.10 -8.50
C PHE A 624 4.85 -30.80 -8.72
N ASN A 625 4.26 -29.88 -9.48
CA ASN A 625 4.88 -28.62 -9.85
C ASN A 625 3.85 -27.49 -9.90
N ILE A 626 3.92 -26.58 -8.91
CA ILE A 626 3.08 -25.40 -8.83
C ILE A 626 3.29 -24.43 -10.01
N ASN A 627 4.48 -24.45 -10.62
CA ASN A 627 4.88 -23.54 -11.70
C ASN A 627 4.29 -23.89 -13.07
N VAL A 628 3.47 -24.94 -13.17
CA VAL A 628 2.69 -25.22 -14.38
C VAL A 628 1.60 -24.17 -14.58
N GLY A 629 1.07 -23.60 -13.49
CA GLY A 629 0.14 -22.48 -13.53
C GLY A 629 0.81 -21.13 -13.78
N PRO A 630 0.04 -20.05 -14.02
CA PRO A 630 0.60 -18.73 -14.27
C PRO A 630 1.37 -18.19 -13.05
N SER A 631 2.68 -17.93 -13.21
CA SER A 631 3.52 -17.34 -12.14
C SER A 631 3.01 -15.98 -11.66
N SER A 632 2.27 -15.27 -12.52
CA SER A 632 1.61 -14.01 -12.22
C SER A 632 0.61 -14.08 -11.06
N VAL A 633 0.04 -15.26 -10.75
CA VAL A 633 -0.89 -15.43 -9.61
C VAL A 633 -0.23 -14.95 -8.32
N PHE A 634 1.00 -15.39 -8.05
CA PHE A 634 1.72 -15.02 -6.84
C PHE A 634 2.09 -13.53 -6.82
N SER A 635 2.49 -12.96 -7.95
CA SER A 635 2.80 -11.53 -8.04
C SER A 635 1.57 -10.64 -7.79
N VAL A 636 0.40 -11.05 -8.26
CA VAL A 636 -0.86 -10.33 -8.01
C VAL A 636 -1.28 -10.48 -6.55
N LEU A 637 -1.24 -11.69 -5.99
CA LEU A 637 -1.56 -11.93 -4.57
C LEU A 637 -0.63 -11.18 -3.62
N GLN A 638 0.68 -11.18 -3.86
CA GLN A 638 1.64 -10.39 -3.10
C GLN A 638 1.32 -8.89 -3.19
N GLY A 639 0.96 -8.39 -4.37
CA GLY A 639 0.52 -7.00 -4.55
C GLY A 639 -0.79 -6.66 -3.84
N ILE A 640 -1.70 -7.63 -3.68
CA ILE A 640 -2.90 -7.44 -2.87
C ILE A 640 -2.54 -7.40 -1.39
N LEU A 641 -1.74 -8.36 -0.93
CA LEU A 641 -1.33 -8.47 0.48
C LEU A 641 -0.44 -7.30 0.93
N SER A 642 0.29 -6.65 0.01
CA SER A 642 1.04 -5.44 0.31
C SER A 642 0.13 -4.23 0.55
N ILE A 643 -1.06 -4.19 -0.07
CA ILE A 643 -2.07 -3.15 0.13
C ILE A 643 -2.96 -3.47 1.33
N ASN A 644 -3.33 -4.74 1.47
CA ASN A 644 -4.19 -5.26 2.52
C ASN A 644 -3.61 -6.55 3.10
N ASN A 645 -2.73 -6.39 4.08
CA ASN A 645 -2.12 -7.52 4.79
C ASN A 645 -3.11 -8.32 5.66
N MET A 646 -4.36 -7.87 5.77
CA MET A 646 -5.44 -8.58 6.47
C MET A 646 -6.31 -9.39 5.51
N ALA A 647 -6.06 -9.34 4.19
CA ALA A 647 -6.80 -10.12 3.21
C ALA A 647 -6.56 -11.63 3.40
N ARG A 648 -7.63 -12.41 3.23
CA ARG A 648 -7.62 -13.87 3.39
C ARG A 648 -7.58 -14.54 2.03
N VAL A 649 -6.70 -15.54 1.90
CA VAL A 649 -6.59 -16.35 0.68
C VAL A 649 -7.21 -17.72 0.94
N HIS A 650 -8.23 -18.05 0.16
CA HIS A 650 -8.94 -19.33 0.18
C HIS A 650 -8.68 -20.06 -1.13
N VAL A 651 -8.08 -21.25 -1.06
CA VAL A 651 -7.73 -22.05 -2.25
C VAL A 651 -8.62 -23.28 -2.40
N LEU A 652 -8.87 -23.69 -3.65
CA LEU A 652 -9.58 -24.95 -3.94
C LEU A 652 -9.35 -25.41 -5.39
N PRO A 653 -9.41 -26.72 -5.68
CA PRO A 653 -9.35 -27.22 -7.05
C PRO A 653 -10.73 -27.30 -7.71
N TRP A 654 -10.77 -27.10 -9.03
CA TRP A 654 -11.94 -27.42 -9.86
C TRP A 654 -11.97 -28.89 -10.26
N SER A 655 -10.80 -29.53 -10.35
CA SER A 655 -10.71 -30.96 -10.63
C SER A 655 -9.42 -31.53 -10.01
N PRO A 656 -9.44 -32.79 -9.56
CA PRO A 656 -8.23 -33.60 -9.42
C PRO A 656 -7.48 -33.73 -10.77
N PRO A 657 -6.19 -34.09 -10.76
CA PRO A 657 -5.49 -34.48 -11.98
C PRO A 657 -6.26 -35.55 -12.77
N GLY A 658 -6.27 -35.44 -14.11
CA GLY A 658 -7.13 -36.28 -14.96
C GLY A 658 -6.90 -37.78 -14.80
N TRP A 659 -5.65 -38.21 -14.54
CA TRP A 659 -5.31 -39.61 -14.32
C TRP A 659 -5.86 -40.19 -13.00
N MET A 660 -6.29 -39.34 -12.06
CA MET A 660 -6.99 -39.78 -10.85
C MET A 660 -8.47 -40.07 -11.09
N LYS A 661 -9.01 -39.73 -12.26
CA LYS A 661 -10.46 -39.69 -12.52
C LYS A 661 -10.94 -40.83 -13.41
N SER A 662 -12.24 -41.15 -13.30
CA SER A 662 -12.90 -42.19 -14.08
C SER A 662 -12.99 -41.86 -15.57
N SER A 663 -13.01 -40.58 -15.93
CA SER A 663 -12.96 -40.08 -17.31
C SER A 663 -11.56 -40.14 -17.92
N GLY A 664 -10.50 -40.19 -17.10
CA GLY A 664 -9.11 -39.98 -17.54
C GLY A 664 -8.81 -38.53 -17.96
N SER A 665 -9.74 -37.59 -17.73
CA SER A 665 -9.63 -36.17 -18.07
C SER A 665 -9.92 -35.29 -16.85
N MET A 666 -9.40 -34.07 -16.84
CA MET A 666 -9.81 -33.04 -15.86
C MET A 666 -11.26 -32.58 -16.09
N ASP A 667 -11.78 -32.74 -17.30
CA ASP A 667 -13.17 -32.40 -17.61
C ASP A 667 -14.07 -33.59 -17.26
N GLY A 668 -15.03 -33.37 -16.35
CA GLY A 668 -16.08 -34.31 -15.97
C GLY A 668 -15.58 -35.63 -15.37
N GLY A 669 -16.51 -36.56 -15.14
CA GLY A 669 -16.25 -37.80 -14.42
C GLY A 669 -16.14 -37.62 -12.91
N SER A 670 -15.59 -38.62 -12.24
CA SER A 670 -15.53 -38.74 -10.77
C SER A 670 -14.14 -39.17 -10.31
N LEU A 671 -13.77 -38.87 -9.07
CA LEU A 671 -12.51 -39.35 -8.49
C LEU A 671 -12.54 -40.88 -8.32
N ASN A 672 -11.50 -41.58 -8.79
CA ASN A 672 -11.34 -43.01 -8.48
C ASN A 672 -10.91 -43.17 -7.01
N THR A 673 -11.67 -43.93 -6.23
CA THR A 673 -11.50 -44.05 -4.77
C THR A 673 -10.14 -44.58 -4.32
N GLN A 674 -9.41 -45.29 -5.20
CA GLN A 674 -8.03 -45.70 -4.94
C GLN A 674 -7.06 -44.53 -4.72
N TYR A 675 -7.39 -43.32 -5.20
CA TYR A 675 -6.54 -42.13 -5.12
C TYR A 675 -6.94 -41.15 -4.00
N ILE A 676 -7.82 -41.53 -3.08
CA ILE A 676 -8.25 -40.67 -1.97
C ILE A 676 -7.07 -40.10 -1.17
N ASN A 677 -6.13 -40.97 -0.76
CA ASN A 677 -4.94 -40.53 -0.03
C ASN A 677 -3.99 -39.68 -0.90
N THR A 678 -3.92 -39.97 -2.20
CA THR A 678 -3.11 -39.20 -3.14
C THR A 678 -3.68 -37.78 -3.32
N MET A 679 -5.01 -37.65 -3.46
CA MET A 679 -5.68 -36.35 -3.51
C MET A 679 -5.47 -35.53 -2.24
N ALA A 680 -5.53 -36.16 -1.06
CA ALA A 680 -5.23 -35.48 0.20
C ALA A 680 -3.77 -34.97 0.25
N ASN A 681 -2.81 -35.74 -0.27
CA ASN A 681 -1.41 -35.28 -0.37
C ASN A 681 -1.23 -34.18 -1.43
N TYR A 682 -1.98 -34.21 -2.53
CA TYR A 682 -1.97 -33.18 -3.56
C TYR A 682 -2.39 -31.82 -2.97
N LEU A 683 -3.49 -31.80 -2.20
CA LEU A 683 -3.97 -30.60 -1.50
C LEU A 683 -2.96 -30.10 -0.44
N LEU A 684 -2.33 -30.99 0.33
CA LEU A 684 -1.24 -30.61 1.24
C LEU A 684 -0.09 -29.95 0.48
N LYS A 685 0.37 -30.55 -0.63
CA LYS A 685 1.45 -29.99 -1.44
C LYS A 685 1.10 -28.63 -2.02
N SER A 686 -0.16 -28.40 -2.40
CA SER A 686 -0.63 -27.07 -2.80
C SER A 686 -0.52 -26.03 -1.68
N VAL A 687 -0.94 -26.36 -0.45
CA VAL A 687 -0.79 -25.46 0.71
C VAL A 687 0.69 -25.16 0.98
N GLN A 688 1.55 -26.17 0.94
CA GLN A 688 2.99 -26.02 1.11
C GLN A 688 3.60 -25.13 0.02
N ALA A 689 3.20 -25.31 -1.23
CA ALA A 689 3.69 -24.53 -2.36
C ALA A 689 3.30 -23.05 -2.27
N PHE A 690 2.03 -22.75 -1.95
CA PHE A 690 1.61 -21.36 -1.72
C PHE A 690 2.38 -20.72 -0.55
N SER A 691 2.58 -21.48 0.53
CA SER A 691 3.38 -21.01 1.67
C SER A 691 4.84 -20.75 1.29
N SER A 692 5.44 -21.54 0.38
CA SER A 692 6.82 -21.29 -0.09
C SER A 692 6.93 -20.06 -0.99
N GLU A 693 5.85 -19.67 -1.66
CA GLU A 693 5.74 -18.42 -2.44
C GLU A 693 5.41 -17.20 -1.57
N GLY A 694 5.41 -17.36 -0.24
CA GLY A 694 5.12 -16.30 0.72
C GLY A 694 3.63 -15.95 0.85
N ILE A 695 2.73 -16.79 0.34
CA ILE A 695 1.28 -16.58 0.45
C ILE A 695 0.70 -17.41 1.60
N PRO A 696 0.27 -16.78 2.70
CA PRO A 696 -0.40 -17.51 3.78
C PRO A 696 -1.81 -17.92 3.35
N ILE A 697 -2.09 -19.22 3.38
CA ILE A 697 -3.43 -19.75 3.14
C ILE A 697 -4.28 -19.61 4.40
N TYR A 698 -5.43 -18.95 4.28
CA TYR A 698 -6.43 -18.87 5.33
C TYR A 698 -7.33 -20.12 5.34
N ALA A 699 -7.82 -20.53 4.16
CA ALA A 699 -8.75 -21.64 4.02
C ALA A 699 -8.44 -22.50 2.78
N ILE A 700 -8.81 -23.78 2.84
CA ILE A 700 -8.80 -24.71 1.71
C ILE A 700 -10.09 -25.51 1.64
N SER A 701 -10.59 -25.72 0.43
CA SER A 701 -11.71 -26.65 0.15
C SER A 701 -11.25 -27.85 -0.67
N ILE A 702 -12.00 -28.95 -0.57
CA ILE A 702 -11.63 -30.22 -1.21
C ILE A 702 -11.86 -30.19 -2.73
N GLN A 703 -12.99 -29.63 -3.14
CA GLN A 703 -13.47 -29.69 -4.51
C GLN A 703 -14.46 -28.53 -4.73
N ASN A 704 -14.33 -27.81 -5.84
CA ASN A 704 -15.36 -26.89 -6.31
C ASN A 704 -16.58 -27.68 -6.80
N GLU A 705 -17.79 -27.33 -6.35
CA GLU A 705 -19.04 -27.91 -6.84
C GLU A 705 -19.01 -29.45 -6.96
N PRO A 706 -18.80 -30.19 -5.85
CA PRO A 706 -18.60 -31.64 -5.85
C PRO A 706 -19.77 -32.47 -6.42
N GLU A 707 -20.94 -31.87 -6.68
CA GLU A 707 -22.07 -32.55 -7.32
C GLU A 707 -22.13 -32.27 -8.84
N ASN A 708 -21.14 -31.55 -9.39
CA ASN A 708 -21.05 -31.18 -10.79
C ASN A 708 -20.05 -32.06 -11.58
N SER A 709 -20.40 -32.40 -12.81
CA SER A 709 -19.59 -33.21 -13.73
C SER A 709 -19.80 -32.75 -15.18
N ASP A 710 -19.08 -31.71 -15.56
CA ASP A 710 -19.15 -31.09 -16.88
C ASP A 710 -18.02 -31.55 -17.80
N THR A 711 -18.35 -31.96 -19.02
CA THR A 711 -17.37 -32.49 -19.99
C THR A 711 -16.62 -31.42 -20.78
N THR A 712 -16.91 -30.13 -20.57
CA THR A 712 -16.35 -29.02 -21.34
C THR A 712 -15.32 -28.18 -20.55
N TYR A 713 -15.25 -28.37 -19.22
CA TYR A 713 -14.28 -27.70 -18.35
C TYR A 713 -13.95 -28.52 -17.08
N PRO A 714 -12.86 -28.17 -16.35
CA PRO A 714 -12.46 -28.86 -15.15
C PRO A 714 -13.57 -28.96 -14.11
N SER A 715 -13.97 -30.19 -13.79
CA SER A 715 -15.04 -30.49 -12.83
C SER A 715 -14.92 -31.92 -12.32
N CYS A 716 -15.47 -32.23 -11.15
CA CYS A 716 -15.40 -33.59 -10.61
C CYS A 716 -16.60 -33.91 -9.71
N ASP A 717 -17.36 -34.93 -10.10
CA ASP A 717 -18.35 -35.54 -9.22
C ASP A 717 -17.61 -36.23 -8.07
N MET A 718 -17.94 -35.83 -6.85
CA MET A 718 -17.34 -36.28 -5.62
C MET A 718 -18.44 -36.59 -4.60
N PRO A 719 -18.80 -37.87 -4.41
CA PRO A 719 -19.78 -38.25 -3.40
C PRO A 719 -19.33 -37.85 -1.99
N VAL A 720 -20.30 -37.55 -1.10
CA VAL A 720 -20.06 -37.15 0.30
C VAL A 720 -19.02 -38.00 1.02
N THR A 721 -19.11 -39.34 0.89
CA THR A 721 -18.18 -40.26 1.54
C THR A 721 -16.75 -40.11 1.04
N THR A 722 -16.57 -39.79 -0.24
CA THR A 722 -15.25 -39.53 -0.83
C THR A 722 -14.67 -38.22 -0.28
N GLU A 723 -15.46 -37.13 -0.29
CA GLU A 723 -15.02 -35.84 0.28
C GLU A 723 -14.69 -35.97 1.78
N ALA A 724 -15.53 -36.69 2.54
CA ALA A 724 -15.31 -36.95 3.97
C ALA A 724 -13.98 -37.68 4.22
N GLN A 725 -13.67 -38.70 3.43
CA GLN A 725 -12.43 -39.48 3.56
C GLN A 725 -11.20 -38.65 3.19
N ILE A 726 -11.26 -37.84 2.12
CA ILE A 726 -10.19 -36.90 1.76
C ILE A 726 -10.02 -35.86 2.86
N GLY A 727 -11.10 -35.29 3.39
CA GLY A 727 -11.08 -34.29 4.45
C GLY A 727 -10.41 -34.80 5.73
N LEU A 728 -10.74 -36.02 6.19
CA LEU A 728 -10.10 -36.64 7.35
C LEU A 728 -8.59 -36.88 7.13
N ALA A 729 -8.21 -37.35 5.94
CA ALA A 729 -6.82 -37.55 5.57
C ALA A 729 -6.06 -36.22 5.50
N LEU A 730 -6.61 -35.22 4.81
CA LEU A 730 -6.00 -33.90 4.66
C LEU A 730 -5.89 -33.18 6.00
N ARG A 731 -6.91 -33.22 6.87
CA ARG A 731 -6.81 -32.62 8.21
C ARG A 731 -5.65 -33.22 9.01
N THR A 732 -5.50 -34.54 8.97
CA THR A 732 -4.38 -35.23 9.63
C THR A 732 -3.04 -34.76 9.05
N LEU A 733 -2.94 -34.66 7.73
CA LEU A 733 -1.76 -34.18 7.02
C LEU A 733 -1.41 -32.72 7.38
N LEU A 734 -2.37 -31.80 7.35
CA LEU A 734 -2.15 -30.39 7.70
C LEU A 734 -1.66 -30.25 9.15
N ASN A 735 -2.29 -30.94 10.09
CA ASN A 735 -1.90 -30.92 11.50
C ASN A 735 -0.46 -31.42 11.70
N ASN A 736 -0.09 -32.52 11.03
CA ASN A 736 1.25 -33.11 11.14
C ASN A 736 2.34 -32.28 10.45
N ASN A 737 1.97 -31.37 9.56
CA ASN A 737 2.90 -30.54 8.78
C ASN A 737 2.89 -29.06 9.19
N GLY A 738 2.32 -28.72 10.36
CA GLY A 738 2.36 -27.36 10.90
C GLY A 738 1.31 -26.39 10.33
N PHE A 739 0.33 -26.89 9.58
CA PHE A 739 -0.75 -26.10 8.96
C PHE A 739 -2.09 -26.29 9.69
N SER A 740 -2.08 -26.58 11.00
CA SER A 740 -3.30 -26.78 11.79
C SER A 740 -4.20 -25.55 11.84
N GLY A 741 -3.66 -24.35 11.58
CA GLY A 741 -4.41 -23.10 11.49
C GLY A 741 -5.16 -22.89 10.17
N VAL A 742 -4.88 -23.68 9.13
CA VAL A 742 -5.62 -23.60 7.86
C VAL A 742 -7.03 -24.15 8.05
N LYS A 743 -8.01 -23.33 7.67
CA LYS A 743 -9.43 -23.69 7.73
C LYS A 743 -9.80 -24.69 6.64
N MET A 744 -10.54 -25.74 7.01
CA MET A 744 -11.05 -26.73 6.06
C MET A 744 -12.53 -26.50 5.81
N ILE A 745 -12.87 -26.12 4.59
CA ILE A 745 -14.24 -25.78 4.20
C ILE A 745 -14.76 -26.86 3.25
N GLY A 746 -15.93 -27.42 3.57
CA GLY A 746 -16.56 -28.47 2.77
C GLY A 746 -17.68 -27.96 1.88
N TYR A 747 -18.22 -28.86 1.06
CA TYR A 747 -19.40 -28.68 0.20
C TYR A 747 -19.23 -27.75 -1.01
N GLU A 748 -18.82 -26.48 -0.86
CA GLU A 748 -18.58 -25.52 -1.99
C GLU A 748 -19.60 -25.63 -3.14
N HIS A 749 -20.91 -25.63 -2.83
CA HIS A 749 -21.95 -25.82 -3.85
C HIS A 749 -23.28 -25.15 -3.48
N ASN A 750 -24.35 -25.41 -4.23
CA ASN A 750 -25.55 -24.59 -4.25
C ASN A 750 -26.42 -24.69 -2.98
N TRP A 751 -27.25 -23.67 -2.73
CA TRP A 751 -28.14 -23.64 -1.57
C TRP A 751 -29.19 -24.75 -1.53
N VAL A 752 -29.65 -25.23 -2.70
CA VAL A 752 -30.75 -26.22 -2.84
C VAL A 752 -30.55 -27.51 -2.03
N ASP A 753 -29.30 -27.85 -1.70
CA ASP A 753 -28.93 -29.05 -0.97
C ASP A 753 -28.36 -28.78 0.42
N ALA A 754 -28.59 -27.58 0.98
CA ALA A 754 -28.09 -27.18 2.30
C ALA A 754 -28.52 -28.10 3.46
N ALA A 755 -29.66 -28.79 3.32
CA ALA A 755 -30.14 -29.77 4.31
C ALA A 755 -29.59 -31.19 4.08
N ASN A 756 -28.90 -31.44 2.97
CA ASN A 756 -28.49 -32.76 2.49
C ASN A 756 -26.97 -32.94 2.56
N TYR A 757 -26.27 -32.66 1.47
CA TYR A 757 -24.83 -32.96 1.31
C TYR A 757 -23.98 -32.44 2.48
N PRO A 758 -23.99 -31.13 2.84
CA PRO A 758 -23.14 -30.62 3.92
C PRO A 758 -23.48 -31.23 5.28
N VAL A 759 -24.76 -31.55 5.54
CA VAL A 759 -25.19 -32.25 6.76
C VAL A 759 -24.61 -33.66 6.80
N GLN A 760 -24.71 -34.42 5.71
CA GLN A 760 -24.13 -35.76 5.63
C GLN A 760 -22.60 -35.74 5.72
N LEU A 761 -21.95 -34.70 5.18
CA LEU A 761 -20.51 -34.49 5.30
C LEU A 761 -20.10 -34.31 6.77
N MET A 762 -20.82 -33.45 7.51
CA MET A 762 -20.58 -33.29 8.95
C MET A 762 -20.83 -34.61 9.70
N GLN A 763 -21.90 -35.34 9.41
CA GLN A 763 -22.15 -36.65 10.05
C GLN A 763 -21.00 -37.65 9.86
N GLN A 764 -20.28 -37.59 8.75
CA GLN A 764 -19.19 -38.52 8.43
C GLN A 764 -17.81 -38.02 8.88
N ALA A 765 -17.57 -36.71 8.87
CA ALA A 765 -16.24 -36.12 9.05
C ALA A 765 -16.23 -34.77 9.78
N GLU A 766 -17.16 -34.53 10.73
CA GLU A 766 -17.27 -33.26 11.46
C GLU A 766 -15.93 -32.74 12.02
N SER A 767 -15.05 -33.62 12.48
CA SER A 767 -13.76 -33.25 13.06
C SER A 767 -12.73 -32.74 12.04
N ALA A 768 -12.95 -32.99 10.74
CA ALA A 768 -12.05 -32.53 9.68
C ALA A 768 -12.32 -31.07 9.29
N PHE A 769 -13.59 -30.67 9.25
CA PHE A 769 -14.05 -29.42 8.66
C PHE A 769 -14.38 -28.35 9.72
N ASP A 770 -13.94 -27.13 9.47
CA ASP A 770 -14.30 -25.95 10.28
C ASP A 770 -15.70 -25.42 9.91
N GLY A 771 -16.11 -25.63 8.66
CA GLY A 771 -17.35 -25.10 8.12
C GLY A 771 -17.69 -25.62 6.73
N VAL A 772 -18.70 -25.01 6.11
CA VAL A 772 -19.14 -25.29 4.73
C VAL A 772 -19.31 -24.00 3.95
N ALA A 773 -19.29 -24.10 2.63
CA ALA A 773 -19.51 -22.98 1.73
C ALA A 773 -20.69 -23.20 0.79
N PHE A 774 -21.35 -22.11 0.40
CA PHE A 774 -22.50 -22.10 -0.50
C PHE A 774 -22.32 -21.18 -1.72
N HIS A 775 -22.93 -21.57 -2.84
CA HIS A 775 -23.05 -20.84 -4.11
C HIS A 775 -24.53 -20.52 -4.41
N PHE A 776 -24.77 -19.55 -5.31
CA PHE A 776 -26.13 -19.05 -5.60
C PHE A 776 -26.87 -19.71 -6.78
N TYR A 777 -26.24 -20.62 -7.54
CA TYR A 777 -26.77 -21.01 -8.85
C TYR A 777 -28.09 -21.81 -8.78
N GLN A 778 -28.39 -22.44 -7.63
CA GLN A 778 -29.65 -23.14 -7.37
C GLN A 778 -30.10 -23.00 -5.91
N GLY A 779 -31.42 -22.97 -5.69
CA GLY A 779 -32.03 -22.81 -4.36
C GLY A 779 -32.17 -21.34 -3.94
N SER A 780 -32.53 -21.11 -2.68
CA SER A 780 -32.63 -19.77 -2.09
C SER A 780 -31.76 -19.61 -0.84
N VAL A 781 -31.35 -18.36 -0.57
CA VAL A 781 -30.42 -18.03 0.53
C VAL A 781 -30.87 -18.51 1.91
N ASP A 782 -32.18 -18.56 2.17
CA ASP A 782 -32.73 -19.01 3.44
C ASP A 782 -32.54 -20.50 3.71
N GLU A 783 -32.26 -21.30 2.68
CA GLU A 783 -32.04 -22.75 2.81
C GLU A 783 -30.79 -23.07 3.64
N GLN A 784 -29.76 -22.21 3.61
CA GLN A 784 -28.56 -22.41 4.43
C GLN A 784 -28.86 -22.35 5.95
N ALA A 785 -30.01 -21.79 6.36
CA ALA A 785 -30.49 -21.84 7.74
C ALA A 785 -30.69 -23.27 8.25
N SER A 786 -31.01 -24.22 7.35
CA SER A 786 -31.15 -25.63 7.69
C SER A 786 -29.84 -26.25 8.18
N PHE A 787 -28.70 -25.79 7.65
CA PHE A 787 -27.37 -26.20 8.11
C PHE A 787 -26.99 -25.49 9.41
N THR A 788 -27.08 -24.15 9.46
CA THR A 788 -26.65 -23.37 10.64
C THR A 788 -27.46 -23.69 11.89
N SER A 789 -28.74 -24.04 11.76
CA SER A 789 -29.57 -24.49 12.90
C SER A 789 -29.14 -25.84 13.47
N GLN A 790 -28.64 -26.76 12.63
CA GLN A 790 -28.16 -28.07 13.06
C GLN A 790 -26.73 -28.03 13.57
N TYR A 791 -25.88 -27.19 12.97
CA TYR A 791 -24.46 -27.06 13.29
C TYR A 791 -24.08 -25.61 13.67
N PRO A 792 -24.62 -25.06 14.77
CA PRO A 792 -24.44 -23.65 15.13
C PRO A 792 -23.00 -23.26 15.49
N ASN A 793 -22.13 -24.25 15.73
CA ASN A 793 -20.72 -24.03 16.03
C ASN A 793 -19.81 -24.16 14.79
N LYS A 794 -20.37 -24.46 13.61
CA LYS A 794 -19.63 -24.54 12.35
C LYS A 794 -19.72 -23.23 11.60
N GLU A 795 -18.62 -22.86 10.95
CA GLU A 795 -18.58 -21.65 10.13
C GLU A 795 -19.36 -21.88 8.82
N VAL A 796 -19.95 -20.82 8.29
CA VAL A 796 -20.60 -20.81 6.97
C VAL A 796 -19.97 -19.72 6.12
N TYR A 797 -19.75 -20.01 4.85
CA TYR A 797 -19.18 -19.08 3.89
C TYR A 797 -20.07 -18.99 2.64
N PHE A 798 -20.04 -17.85 1.96
CA PHE A 798 -20.62 -17.68 0.64
C PHE A 798 -19.49 -17.33 -0.32
N THR A 799 -19.13 -18.25 -1.19
CA THR A 799 -17.82 -18.24 -1.87
C THR A 799 -17.88 -18.00 -3.37
N GLU A 800 -19.08 -18.03 -3.98
CA GLU A 800 -19.19 -17.84 -5.42
C GLU A 800 -20.56 -17.32 -5.89
N CYS A 801 -20.51 -16.23 -6.65
CA CYS A 801 -21.63 -15.72 -7.44
C CYS A 801 -21.14 -15.05 -8.72
N SER A 802 -21.72 -15.37 -9.88
CA SER A 802 -21.36 -14.78 -11.15
C SER A 802 -22.28 -13.61 -11.50
N GLY A 803 -21.70 -12.49 -11.94
CA GLY A 803 -22.45 -11.41 -12.59
C GLY A 803 -22.82 -11.79 -14.03
N THR A 804 -23.89 -11.22 -14.59
CA THR A 804 -24.36 -11.52 -15.95
C THR A 804 -24.23 -10.30 -16.86
N LEU A 805 -23.58 -10.40 -18.02
CA LEU A 805 -23.47 -9.27 -18.95
C LEU A 805 -24.86 -8.82 -19.45
N GLY A 806 -25.05 -7.51 -19.57
CA GLY A 806 -26.28 -6.91 -20.07
C GLY A 806 -27.47 -6.93 -19.09
N SER A 807 -27.31 -7.45 -17.87
CA SER A 807 -28.33 -7.36 -16.82
C SER A 807 -28.56 -5.92 -16.34
N ASP A 808 -29.72 -5.69 -15.73
CA ASP A 808 -30.09 -4.37 -15.21
C ASP A 808 -29.32 -4.02 -13.94
N TRP A 809 -28.78 -2.80 -13.91
CA TRP A 809 -27.93 -2.29 -12.84
C TRP A 809 -28.58 -2.31 -11.46
N TRP A 810 -29.79 -1.77 -11.35
CA TRP A 810 -30.42 -1.59 -10.04
C TRP A 810 -31.07 -2.89 -9.56
N SER A 811 -31.62 -3.69 -10.47
CA SER A 811 -32.15 -5.01 -10.17
C SER A 811 -31.06 -5.94 -9.59
N ASP A 812 -29.86 -5.93 -10.18
CA ASP A 812 -28.75 -6.73 -9.68
C ASP A 812 -28.26 -6.25 -8.30
N ILE A 813 -28.09 -4.94 -8.10
CA ILE A 813 -27.68 -4.41 -6.78
C ILE A 813 -28.68 -4.81 -5.69
N LYS A 814 -29.99 -4.66 -5.94
CA LYS A 814 -31.01 -5.10 -4.98
C LYS A 814 -30.88 -6.59 -4.68
N TRP A 815 -30.72 -7.41 -5.73
CA TRP A 815 -30.60 -8.85 -5.56
C TRP A 815 -29.33 -9.23 -4.78
N TYR A 816 -28.17 -8.62 -5.08
CA TYR A 816 -26.91 -8.87 -4.37
C TYR A 816 -26.99 -8.47 -2.90
N MET A 817 -27.62 -7.34 -2.58
CA MET A 817 -27.81 -6.93 -1.19
C MET A 817 -28.76 -7.88 -0.45
N ASP A 818 -29.92 -8.18 -1.06
CA ASP A 818 -30.96 -9.01 -0.45
C ASP A 818 -30.50 -10.46 -0.22
N ASN A 819 -29.64 -11.01 -1.09
CA ASN A 819 -29.26 -12.42 -1.04
C ASN A 819 -27.81 -12.64 -0.58
N LEU A 820 -26.85 -11.80 -0.98
CA LEU A 820 -25.43 -12.08 -0.74
C LEU A 820 -24.92 -11.28 0.46
N PHE A 821 -24.90 -9.95 0.33
CA PHE A 821 -24.11 -9.09 1.22
C PHE A 821 -24.84 -8.70 2.51
N ILE A 822 -26.17 -8.83 2.56
CA ILE A 822 -26.97 -8.82 3.79
C ILE A 822 -27.65 -10.17 3.99
N GLY A 823 -28.22 -10.77 2.94
CA GLY A 823 -28.96 -12.04 3.03
C GLY A 823 -28.16 -13.20 3.62
N SER A 824 -27.11 -13.64 2.93
CA SER A 824 -26.31 -14.81 3.36
C SER A 824 -25.67 -14.58 4.74
N ILE A 825 -25.25 -13.35 5.03
CA ILE A 825 -24.74 -12.93 6.34
C ILE A 825 -25.85 -13.02 7.40
N GLY A 826 -27.08 -12.67 7.04
CA GLY A 826 -28.30 -12.85 7.84
C GLY A 826 -28.54 -14.30 8.26
N TYR A 827 -28.15 -15.24 7.41
CA TYR A 827 -28.24 -16.69 7.62
C TYR A 827 -26.93 -17.34 8.05
N GLY A 828 -26.02 -16.57 8.66
CA GLY A 828 -24.83 -17.09 9.34
C GLY A 828 -23.54 -17.12 8.53
N SER A 829 -23.54 -16.66 7.27
CA SER A 829 -22.30 -16.58 6.50
C SER A 829 -21.32 -15.55 7.08
N SER A 830 -20.03 -15.90 7.08
CA SER A 830 -18.91 -15.05 7.49
C SER A 830 -18.22 -14.38 6.29
N SER A 831 -18.70 -14.59 5.07
CA SER A 831 -18.16 -13.97 3.86
C SER A 831 -19.23 -13.77 2.78
N GLY A 832 -18.92 -12.96 1.77
CA GLY A 832 -19.69 -12.90 0.53
C GLY A 832 -18.78 -12.59 -0.65
N LEU A 833 -18.61 -13.56 -1.57
CA LEU A 833 -17.70 -13.43 -2.70
C LEU A 833 -18.43 -13.46 -4.05
N MET A 834 -17.95 -12.65 -4.99
CA MET A 834 -18.26 -12.77 -6.41
C MET A 834 -17.27 -13.68 -7.12
N TRP A 835 -17.59 -14.09 -8.34
CA TRP A 835 -16.80 -15.05 -9.09
C TRP A 835 -15.50 -14.42 -9.61
N ASN A 836 -15.50 -13.85 -10.80
CA ASN A 836 -14.30 -13.27 -11.39
C ASN A 836 -14.03 -11.85 -10.85
N LEU A 837 -12.81 -11.63 -10.33
CA LEU A 837 -12.35 -10.29 -9.96
C LEU A 837 -12.27 -9.37 -11.18
N ALA A 838 -11.70 -9.83 -12.29
CA ALA A 838 -11.54 -9.04 -13.50
C ALA A 838 -11.83 -9.86 -14.75
N LEU A 839 -12.62 -9.28 -15.66
CA LEU A 839 -12.84 -9.76 -17.03
C LEU A 839 -12.77 -8.56 -17.99
N ASP A 840 -12.72 -8.80 -19.30
CA ASP A 840 -12.92 -7.73 -20.28
C ASP A 840 -14.42 -7.43 -20.49
N GLY A 841 -14.72 -6.42 -21.32
CA GLY A 841 -16.11 -6.01 -21.60
C GLY A 841 -16.98 -7.05 -22.32
N SER A 842 -16.39 -8.17 -22.75
CA SER A 842 -17.07 -9.32 -23.35
C SER A 842 -17.14 -10.53 -22.41
N GLY A 843 -16.72 -10.38 -21.15
CA GLY A 843 -16.67 -11.48 -20.18
C GLY A 843 -15.54 -12.47 -20.43
N GLN A 844 -14.51 -12.04 -21.15
CA GLN A 844 -13.37 -12.85 -21.55
C GLN A 844 -12.11 -12.53 -20.72
N PRO A 845 -11.08 -13.38 -20.78
CA PRO A 845 -11.02 -14.64 -21.52
C PRO A 845 -11.59 -15.85 -20.74
N LEU A 846 -12.05 -16.87 -21.46
CA LEU A 846 -12.55 -18.15 -20.93
C LEU A 846 -11.59 -19.31 -21.27
N LEU A 847 -11.77 -20.45 -20.60
CA LEU A 847 -11.21 -21.71 -21.05
C LEU A 847 -11.78 -22.05 -22.45
N PRO A 848 -10.96 -22.38 -23.44
CA PRO A 848 -11.43 -22.68 -24.79
C PRO A 848 -12.34 -23.90 -24.84
N GLY A 849 -13.56 -23.72 -25.36
CA GLY A 849 -14.53 -24.81 -25.52
C GLY A 849 -15.43 -25.03 -24.31
N THR A 850 -15.23 -24.30 -23.20
CA THR A 850 -16.14 -24.30 -22.06
C THR A 850 -17.53 -23.81 -22.48
N ASP A 851 -18.57 -24.41 -21.89
CA ASP A 851 -19.94 -23.90 -21.94
C ASP A 851 -20.34 -23.10 -20.70
N SER A 852 -19.38 -22.86 -19.79
CA SER A 852 -19.56 -22.01 -18.61
C SER A 852 -20.07 -20.62 -19.01
N CYS A 853 -20.83 -20.01 -18.09
CA CYS A 853 -21.39 -18.67 -18.27
C CYS A 853 -22.30 -18.51 -19.51
N GLY A 854 -22.98 -19.59 -19.94
CA GLY A 854 -23.88 -19.60 -21.09
C GLY A 854 -24.94 -18.48 -21.12
N GLY A 855 -25.59 -18.28 -22.27
CA GLY A 855 -26.58 -17.19 -22.43
C GLY A 855 -25.92 -15.81 -22.59
N GLY A 856 -26.11 -14.93 -21.60
CA GLY A 856 -25.63 -13.54 -21.64
C GLY A 856 -24.12 -13.36 -21.46
N GLY A 857 -23.41 -14.35 -20.89
CA GLY A 857 -22.00 -14.25 -20.52
C GLY A 857 -21.78 -13.74 -19.09
N CYS A 858 -20.64 -14.06 -18.50
CA CYS A 858 -20.28 -13.62 -17.15
C CYS A 858 -19.65 -12.21 -17.15
N ARG A 859 -19.93 -11.45 -16.10
CA ARG A 859 -19.35 -10.12 -15.82
C ARG A 859 -18.45 -10.20 -14.59
N GLY A 860 -17.23 -9.66 -14.70
CA GLY A 860 -16.31 -9.55 -13.57
C GLY A 860 -16.65 -8.36 -12.67
N VAL A 861 -16.14 -8.35 -11.44
CA VAL A 861 -16.25 -7.19 -10.53
C VAL A 861 -15.65 -5.95 -11.17
N VAL A 862 -14.53 -6.15 -11.89
CA VAL A 862 -13.83 -5.15 -12.68
C VAL A 862 -13.91 -5.53 -14.16
N GLN A 863 -14.12 -4.51 -15.01
CA GLN A 863 -13.87 -4.59 -16.43
C GLN A 863 -12.50 -3.97 -16.76
N ILE A 864 -11.62 -4.71 -17.43
CA ILE A 864 -10.32 -4.22 -17.92
C ILE A 864 -10.31 -4.28 -19.45
N ASN A 865 -10.11 -3.13 -20.09
CA ASN A 865 -10.10 -3.02 -21.54
C ASN A 865 -8.69 -3.19 -22.11
N SER A 866 -8.60 -3.57 -23.39
CA SER A 866 -7.33 -3.79 -24.09
C SER A 866 -6.45 -2.55 -24.22
N ASP A 867 -7.02 -1.35 -24.05
CA ASP A 867 -6.29 -0.07 -24.07
C ASP A 867 -5.68 0.29 -22.70
N GLY A 868 -5.95 -0.48 -21.65
CA GLY A 868 -5.49 -0.23 -20.28
C GLY A 868 -6.43 0.64 -19.45
N SER A 869 -7.58 1.03 -19.99
CA SER A 869 -8.67 1.60 -19.18
C SER A 869 -9.41 0.51 -18.40
N TRP A 870 -9.99 0.88 -17.26
CA TRP A 870 -10.77 -0.01 -16.42
C TRP A 870 -11.99 0.71 -15.85
N SER A 871 -13.01 -0.07 -15.49
CA SER A 871 -14.18 0.38 -14.75
C SER A 871 -14.63 -0.72 -13.78
N VAL A 872 -15.37 -0.35 -12.75
CA VAL A 872 -15.99 -1.29 -11.81
C VAL A 872 -17.47 -1.47 -12.12
N ASN A 873 -18.02 -2.65 -11.85
CA ASN A 873 -19.40 -3.01 -12.19
C ASN A 873 -20.32 -3.00 -10.95
N GLN A 874 -21.63 -3.26 -11.12
CA GLN A 874 -22.61 -3.28 -10.01
C GLN A 874 -22.24 -4.21 -8.84
N GLU A 875 -21.51 -5.29 -9.14
CA GLU A 875 -20.91 -6.18 -8.14
C GLU A 875 -20.03 -5.43 -7.16
N PHE A 876 -19.16 -4.54 -7.67
CA PHE A 876 -18.27 -3.75 -6.84
C PHE A 876 -19.06 -2.83 -5.91
N TYR A 877 -20.04 -2.09 -6.43
CA TYR A 877 -20.71 -1.05 -5.65
C TYR A 877 -21.55 -1.61 -4.50
N SER A 878 -22.26 -2.70 -4.75
CA SER A 878 -23.01 -3.41 -3.70
C SER A 878 -22.05 -4.00 -2.65
N MET A 879 -20.98 -4.66 -3.09
CA MET A 879 -19.99 -5.27 -2.21
C MET A 879 -19.17 -4.26 -1.39
N ALA A 880 -18.81 -3.13 -1.98
CA ALA A 880 -18.03 -2.07 -1.34
C ALA A 880 -18.80 -1.44 -0.17
N GLN A 881 -20.11 -1.26 -0.33
CA GLN A 881 -20.99 -0.75 0.75
C GLN A 881 -21.02 -1.71 1.94
N ALA A 882 -21.16 -3.01 1.68
CA ALA A 882 -21.15 -4.02 2.73
C ALA A 882 -19.78 -4.15 3.40
N SER A 883 -18.70 -4.13 2.61
CA SER A 883 -17.32 -4.15 3.10
C SER A 883 -17.04 -3.00 4.06
N LYS A 884 -17.44 -1.77 3.71
CA LYS A 884 -17.24 -0.61 4.61
C LYS A 884 -17.90 -0.75 5.97
N ALA A 885 -19.01 -1.48 6.05
CA ALA A 885 -19.71 -1.67 7.32
C ALA A 885 -18.93 -2.55 8.30
N ILE A 886 -18.02 -3.42 7.84
CA ILE A 886 -17.35 -4.44 8.66
C ILE A 886 -15.84 -4.23 8.83
N LEU A 887 -15.26 -3.23 8.15
CA LEU A 887 -13.82 -2.99 8.19
C LEU A 887 -13.35 -2.59 9.60
N PRO A 888 -12.24 -3.15 10.09
CA PRO A 888 -11.62 -2.73 11.34
C PRO A 888 -11.33 -1.23 11.34
N ARG A 889 -11.64 -0.57 12.46
CA ARG A 889 -11.32 0.85 12.65
C ARG A 889 -9.83 1.09 12.84
N ASP A 890 -9.20 0.20 13.60
CA ASP A 890 -7.81 0.28 14.00
C ASP A 890 -7.01 -0.77 13.23
N VAL A 891 -5.76 -0.46 12.90
CA VAL A 891 -4.86 -1.42 12.25
C VAL A 891 -4.67 -2.64 13.15
N GLY A 892 -4.95 -3.84 12.62
CA GLY A 892 -4.92 -5.08 13.39
C GLY A 892 -6.07 -5.25 14.40
N GLY A 893 -7.08 -4.37 14.35
CA GLY A 893 -8.27 -4.45 15.18
C GLY A 893 -9.24 -5.59 14.78
N PRO A 894 -10.24 -5.86 15.62
CA PRO A 894 -11.23 -6.89 15.34
C PRO A 894 -12.13 -6.50 14.15
N TRP A 895 -12.61 -7.51 13.44
CA TRP A 895 -13.54 -7.37 12.31
C TRP A 895 -14.97 -7.14 12.80
N GLY A 896 -15.81 -6.57 11.92
CA GLY A 896 -17.23 -6.40 12.18
C GLY A 896 -17.92 -7.73 12.53
N GLN A 897 -18.55 -7.75 13.70
CA GLN A 897 -19.42 -8.82 14.14
C GLN A 897 -20.86 -8.43 13.83
N ARG A 898 -21.63 -9.35 13.24
CA ARG A 898 -23.06 -9.10 13.00
C ARG A 898 -23.79 -8.99 14.34
N ILE A 899 -24.69 -8.00 14.42
CA ILE A 899 -25.57 -7.78 15.58
C ILE A 899 -27.05 -7.81 15.17
N GLY A 900 -27.94 -7.80 16.17
CA GLY A 900 -29.38 -7.79 15.94
C GLY A 900 -29.86 -6.51 15.27
N VAL A 901 -30.79 -6.65 14.33
CA VAL A 901 -31.49 -5.51 13.73
C VAL A 901 -32.91 -5.92 13.32
N SER A 902 -33.86 -5.00 13.47
CA SER A 902 -35.22 -5.16 12.95
C SER A 902 -35.69 -3.86 12.28
N VAL A 903 -36.61 -3.98 11.34
CA VAL A 903 -37.22 -2.85 10.64
C VAL A 903 -38.74 -2.92 10.82
N GLY A 904 -39.34 -1.83 11.29
CA GLY A 904 -40.79 -1.65 11.42
C GLY A 904 -41.27 -0.36 10.77
N GLY A 905 -42.53 0.01 11.02
CA GLY A 905 -43.17 1.18 10.42
C GLY A 905 -44.01 0.85 9.18
N SER A 906 -44.57 1.88 8.53
CA SER A 906 -45.45 1.70 7.36
C SER A 906 -44.69 1.43 6.05
N LEU A 907 -43.40 1.76 6.00
CA LEU A 907 -42.49 1.53 4.87
C LEU A 907 -41.35 0.56 5.26
N ASP A 908 -41.58 -0.33 6.22
CA ASP A 908 -40.62 -1.36 6.63
C ASP A 908 -40.14 -2.22 5.45
N TRP A 909 -41.07 -2.59 4.57
CA TRP A 909 -40.82 -3.37 3.37
C TRP A 909 -39.80 -2.71 2.42
N ALA A 910 -39.59 -1.40 2.50
CA ALA A 910 -38.71 -0.66 1.59
C ALA A 910 -37.23 -0.73 2.01
N LEU A 911 -36.91 -1.13 3.25
CA LEU A 911 -35.54 -1.21 3.74
C LEU A 911 -35.16 -2.65 4.08
N VAL A 912 -33.98 -3.07 3.63
CA VAL A 912 -33.29 -4.25 4.15
C VAL A 912 -32.04 -3.74 4.85
N VAL A 913 -31.74 -4.23 6.07
CA VAL A 913 -30.67 -3.65 6.89
C VAL A 913 -29.77 -4.76 7.45
N GLY A 914 -28.47 -4.61 7.23
CA GLY A 914 -27.43 -5.33 7.98
C GLY A 914 -26.83 -4.41 9.03
N ALA A 915 -26.62 -4.90 10.26
CA ALA A 915 -26.03 -4.14 11.35
C ALA A 915 -24.81 -4.86 11.93
N TYR A 916 -23.77 -4.10 12.27
CA TYR A 916 -22.50 -4.64 12.73
C TYR A 916 -21.92 -3.85 13.89
N LYS A 917 -21.23 -4.55 14.78
CA LYS A 917 -20.38 -4.01 15.83
C LYS A 917 -18.93 -4.32 15.49
N THR A 918 -18.09 -3.29 15.42
CA THR A 918 -16.65 -3.42 15.23
C THR A 918 -15.95 -2.95 16.49
N GLY A 919 -15.23 -3.88 17.12
CA GLY A 919 -14.45 -3.60 18.32
C GLY A 919 -13.26 -2.68 18.04
N ARG A 920 -12.59 -2.23 19.11
CA ARG A 920 -11.37 -1.40 19.04
C ARG A 920 -10.18 -2.14 19.63
N VAL A 921 -8.97 -1.79 19.19
CA VAL A 921 -7.73 -2.34 19.75
C VAL A 921 -7.60 -1.94 21.23
N SER A 922 -7.94 -0.69 21.56
CA SER A 922 -8.07 -0.25 22.94
C SER A 922 -9.49 -0.49 23.44
N SER A 923 -9.64 -1.23 24.53
CA SER A 923 -10.92 -1.40 25.21
C SER A 923 -11.46 -0.12 25.86
N SER A 924 -10.66 0.95 25.93
CA SER A 924 -11.12 2.27 26.39
C SER A 924 -11.85 3.06 25.31
N ASP A 925 -11.64 2.71 24.04
CA ASP A 925 -12.22 3.42 22.92
C ASP A 925 -13.64 2.93 22.67
N TRP A 926 -14.50 3.83 22.18
CA TRP A 926 -15.85 3.47 21.81
C TRP A 926 -15.85 2.55 20.59
N ASN A 927 -16.64 1.48 20.67
CA ASN A 927 -16.87 0.58 19.56
C ASN A 927 -17.61 1.29 18.43
N ARG A 928 -17.33 0.88 17.21
CA ARG A 928 -18.04 1.36 16.02
C ARG A 928 -19.26 0.48 15.80
N TYR A 929 -20.40 1.13 15.57
CA TYR A 929 -21.64 0.50 15.16
C TYR A 929 -22.00 1.00 13.78
N SER A 930 -22.31 0.10 12.86
CA SER A 930 -22.59 0.43 11.48
C SER A 930 -23.87 -0.25 11.00
N ILE A 931 -24.51 0.39 10.03
CA ILE A 931 -25.57 -0.24 9.24
C ILE A 931 -25.28 -0.07 7.76
N VAL A 932 -25.68 -1.06 6.98
CA VAL A 932 -25.80 -0.99 5.52
C VAL A 932 -27.26 -1.23 5.17
N ALA A 933 -27.85 -0.30 4.41
CA ALA A 933 -29.27 -0.25 4.15
C ALA A 933 -29.56 0.11 2.68
N PRO A 934 -29.91 -0.87 1.83
CA PRO A 934 -30.64 -0.62 0.59
C PRO A 934 -32.05 -0.08 0.86
N ASN A 935 -32.39 1.05 0.23
CA ASN A 935 -33.77 1.49 0.03
C ASN A 935 -34.24 1.10 -1.38
N ARG A 936 -35.31 0.29 -1.43
CA ARG A 936 -35.91 -0.25 -2.65
C ARG A 936 -37.32 0.30 -2.94
N ASP A 937 -37.71 1.45 -2.39
CA ASP A 937 -38.97 2.12 -2.78
C ASP A 937 -38.85 2.76 -4.17
N ASP A 938 -38.79 1.91 -5.19
CA ASP A 938 -38.83 2.28 -6.60
C ASP A 938 -40.22 2.04 -7.22
N SER A 939 -41.24 1.92 -6.36
CA SER A 939 -42.57 1.51 -6.76
C SER A 939 -43.29 2.60 -7.57
N ALA A 940 -43.93 2.19 -8.67
CA ALA A 940 -45.03 2.96 -9.22
C ALA A 940 -46.06 2.10 -9.92
N THR A 941 -47.28 2.28 -9.47
CA THR A 941 -48.47 2.12 -10.31
C THR A 941 -48.31 3.03 -11.54
N THR A 942 -47.77 2.45 -12.61
CA THR A 942 -47.70 2.95 -14.00
C THR A 942 -46.63 3.99 -14.41
N THR A 943 -45.89 4.63 -13.50
CA THR A 943 -44.72 5.50 -13.84
C THR A 943 -43.62 5.44 -12.79
N TRP A 944 -42.54 4.67 -13.03
CA TRP A 944 -41.36 4.50 -12.15
C TRP A 944 -41.02 5.78 -11.35
N ASN A 945 -41.19 5.75 -10.02
CA ASN A 945 -41.08 6.94 -9.16
C ASN A 945 -40.30 6.65 -7.86
N PRO A 946 -38.96 6.55 -7.92
CA PRO A 946 -38.11 6.29 -6.75
C PRO A 946 -38.33 7.30 -5.62
N GLN A 947 -38.69 6.81 -4.43
CA GLN A 947 -38.97 7.63 -3.26
C GLN A 947 -37.94 7.43 -2.15
N PRO A 948 -37.42 8.52 -1.56
CA PRO A 948 -36.62 8.40 -0.36
C PRO A 948 -37.48 7.96 0.83
N VAL A 949 -36.91 7.15 1.72
CA VAL A 949 -37.56 6.68 2.95
C VAL A 949 -36.97 7.42 4.14
N GLU A 950 -37.79 8.26 4.79
CA GLU A 950 -37.44 8.83 6.08
C GLU A 950 -37.58 7.75 7.16
N ALA A 951 -36.45 7.37 7.77
CA ALA A 951 -36.38 6.33 8.76
C ALA A 951 -35.86 6.84 10.09
N THR A 952 -36.37 6.20 11.14
CA THR A 952 -35.83 6.25 12.48
C THR A 952 -34.73 5.22 12.65
N ILE A 953 -33.64 5.54 13.36
CA ILE A 953 -32.61 4.59 13.78
C ILE A 953 -32.57 4.61 15.31
N GLU A 954 -32.99 3.52 15.94
CA GLU A 954 -32.95 3.34 17.39
C GLU A 954 -31.73 2.54 17.82
N PHE A 955 -31.02 3.04 18.82
CA PHE A 955 -29.91 2.35 19.45
C PHE A 955 -29.80 2.73 20.92
N ARG A 956 -29.79 1.73 21.81
CA ARG A 956 -29.66 1.89 23.28
C ARG A 956 -30.59 2.96 23.89
N GLY A 957 -31.86 2.97 23.46
CA GLY A 957 -32.88 3.90 23.97
C GLY A 957 -32.76 5.33 23.47
N MET A 958 -31.93 5.58 22.45
CA MET A 958 -31.80 6.85 21.75
C MET A 958 -32.20 6.69 20.28
N GLN A 959 -32.54 7.79 19.63
CA GLN A 959 -33.10 7.81 18.27
C GLN A 959 -32.37 8.82 17.38
N ALA A 960 -31.96 8.40 16.19
CA ALA A 960 -31.55 9.29 15.09
C ALA A 960 -32.59 9.26 13.95
N THR A 961 -32.59 10.26 13.09
CA THR A 961 -33.45 10.29 11.88
C THR A 961 -32.59 10.49 10.65
N TYR A 962 -32.83 9.67 9.64
CA TYR A 962 -32.14 9.77 8.35
C TYR A 962 -33.09 9.47 7.19
N THR A 963 -32.91 10.20 6.09
CA THR A 963 -33.68 9.98 4.86
C THR A 963 -32.83 9.19 3.88
N PHE A 964 -33.15 7.90 3.73
CA PHE A 964 -32.46 6.99 2.83
C PHE A 964 -32.91 7.22 1.39
N PRO A 965 -32.04 7.70 0.47
CA PRO A 965 -32.38 7.74 -0.95
C PRO A 965 -32.47 6.33 -1.52
N VAL A 966 -33.20 6.15 -2.62
CA VAL A 966 -33.23 4.86 -3.33
C VAL A 966 -31.80 4.53 -3.79
N GLY A 967 -31.30 3.36 -3.41
CA GLY A 967 -29.88 3.08 -3.45
C GLY A 967 -29.43 2.32 -2.21
N VAL A 968 -28.11 2.18 -2.03
CA VAL A 968 -27.49 1.58 -0.86
C VAL A 968 -26.78 2.67 -0.07
N THR A 969 -27.09 2.75 1.23
CA THR A 969 -26.41 3.65 2.16
C THR A 969 -25.71 2.85 3.25
N THR A 970 -24.43 3.12 3.47
CA THR A 970 -23.69 2.64 4.64
C THR A 970 -23.35 3.82 5.53
N LEU A 971 -23.63 3.70 6.83
CA LEU A 971 -23.32 4.73 7.82
C LEU A 971 -22.90 4.10 9.15
N TRP A 972 -22.23 4.88 9.99
CA TRP A 972 -21.82 4.42 11.32
C TRP A 972 -21.77 5.51 12.37
N TRP A 973 -21.74 5.08 13.63
CA TRP A 973 -21.55 5.90 14.82
C TRP A 973 -20.66 5.16 15.83
N TYR A 974 -20.33 5.83 16.92
CA TYR A 974 -19.56 5.25 18.02
C TYR A 974 -20.36 5.31 19.31
N ALA A 975 -20.23 4.26 20.13
CA ALA A 975 -20.80 4.24 21.47
C ALA A 975 -19.89 3.47 22.45
N PRO A 976 -19.86 3.86 23.74
CA PRO A 976 -19.16 3.10 24.77
C PRO A 976 -19.77 1.71 24.92
N ASP A 977 -18.99 0.74 25.39
CA ASP A 977 -19.52 -0.59 25.73
C ASP A 977 -20.54 -0.55 26.86
#